data_AF-A0A7K2AWJ9-F1
#
_entry.id   AF-A0A7K2AWJ9-F1
#
_cell.length_a   1.000
_cell.length_b   1.000
_cell.length_c   1.000
_cell.angle_alpha   90.00
_cell.angle_beta   90.00
_cell.angle_gamma   90.00
#
_symmetry.space_group_name_H-M   'P 1'
#
loop_
_entity.id
_entity.type
_entity.pdbx_description
1 polymer ?
#
loop_
_entity_poly.entity_id
_entity_poly.type
_entity_poly.pdbx_seq_one_letter_code
_entity_poly.pdbx_strand_id
1 'polypeptide(L)'
;MDTPESSVTADVAVGLVQVIVGKQLGWIVRPQLQADKGIDAHIEVVQDGKATGQLVALQIKGGESWFREPTADGLVFRPKAKHVAYWLAHSLPVAVVLVDVDEEIAYWQLVTRETVTSTGKGWKMIIPAANTFSMPAASELLAASEGAANTWTLRSAQLARPWSEDLPDGADLSVDEWIDKMSGSVSILLTAVDESGAVVARSWADVEHSTTRGRDILVLASEAIDDDHDAAEYEAAPSHDAPSLDGTSVDLPTGAVPAGCELRCALVAPRLVAPHPHSGQSVNAAEGVALLAQGRLRGLKNLSDQHEDVPDPEDPNAAGDWGWRFVAAIWDWALTDSTASLEAVFESAHDRRSAAASGVFVACALARLRRHSDAVAALTPLVEDEEMDSVDRAWVLVQRARVSAEIGDLESCRGDALRARDLLVGHSDDVTASAIAAAVEWQLSMSAPIEDRDYLSVAAAADTSVSLWRWQRVGWGLASAADAGFRQWAQELSITIGGSRDHGGAELFGAELCADLAGEHAAWKTFASLRARLRIQHAAGSNNETNELIEGLDALVCSGDDKSLKLALGHLLWDGPIDVAASVVSRIGAGGWTRTTVPTSFAALEIAGDLLGEDAAGEMLAWLSHVAGDGIGEFLDRYRPTVTVDFAAYGAMAGLVPAAARPAHSSIAAFIAAQRTDLPDVMARHLASQLGWLNFYSVEDAGRVALRQTAFREQSYIGTRILGWLAANGDTEALDRLKSQATEGDLDALAEIADVELLSNTEAAALIPLLDERASEALSEMRAGRYNTGSINTLDALTLLNLRFPDTARWSVVHEVLSEPLALADQKSAMCMRLAALADLVPASERDMIVANIDTIAIAKEGFWPGTNMAGVDIIVAAALGAMGADEADAAVTRLALGSHQQRTNATKLLGLGHCPEMRPVLTHLIRDPSPQVRLEAARSIGSLAARTPDALAAELARHVASTDGLYLPRALLGGLSADSPLLNDTSEELVADLQEHPSARIRWQARLLTQS
;
A
#
# COMPACT_ATOMS: atom_id res chain seq x y z
N MET A 1 -15.52 5.30 -14.67
CA MET A 1 -14.10 4.96 -14.44
C MET A 1 -13.64 4.43 -15.77
N ASP A 2 -13.31 5.33 -16.69
CA ASP A 2 -12.91 4.92 -18.04
C ASP A 2 -11.41 4.66 -18.03
N THR A 3 -11.08 3.41 -18.36
CA THR A 3 -9.73 2.96 -18.68
C THR A 3 -9.15 3.87 -19.76
N PRO A 4 -7.97 4.50 -19.57
CA PRO A 4 -7.36 5.34 -20.59
C PRO A 4 -7.28 4.59 -21.92
N GLU A 5 -7.50 5.27 -23.04
CA GLU A 5 -7.47 4.70 -24.40
C GLU A 5 -6.16 3.92 -24.67
N SER A 6 -5.06 4.32 -24.02
CA SER A 6 -3.77 3.59 -24.02
C SER A 6 -3.77 2.28 -23.23
N SER A 7 -4.58 2.17 -22.17
CA SER A 7 -4.80 0.91 -21.43
C SER A 7 -5.74 -0.02 -22.19
N VAL A 8 -6.80 0.50 -22.82
CA VAL A 8 -7.67 -0.30 -23.69
C VAL A 8 -6.88 -0.84 -24.88
N THR A 9 -6.07 0.00 -25.52
CA THR A 9 -5.19 -0.42 -26.63
C THR A 9 -4.13 -1.43 -26.18
N ALA A 10 -3.60 -1.30 -24.96
CA ALA A 10 -2.67 -2.26 -24.39
C ALA A 10 -3.35 -3.60 -24.06
N ASP A 11 -4.53 -3.58 -23.46
CA ASP A 11 -5.31 -4.78 -23.11
C ASP A 11 -5.80 -5.51 -24.36
N VAL A 12 -6.22 -4.77 -25.39
CA VAL A 12 -6.57 -5.32 -26.71
C VAL A 12 -5.33 -5.93 -27.38
N ALA A 13 -4.17 -5.29 -27.31
CA ALA A 13 -2.92 -5.85 -27.83
C ALA A 13 -2.51 -7.14 -27.11
N VAL A 14 -2.65 -7.19 -25.78
CA VAL A 14 -2.42 -8.42 -24.99
C VAL A 14 -3.43 -9.51 -25.40
N GLY A 15 -4.70 -9.15 -25.59
CA GLY A 15 -5.74 -10.06 -26.06
C GLY A 15 -5.45 -10.63 -27.45
N LEU A 16 -4.99 -9.81 -28.39
CA LEU A 16 -4.63 -10.26 -29.74
C LEU A 16 -3.44 -11.24 -29.70
N VAL A 17 -2.41 -10.92 -28.90
CA VAL A 17 -1.26 -11.81 -28.70
C VAL A 17 -1.71 -13.15 -28.09
N GLN A 18 -2.65 -13.16 -27.14
CA GLN A 18 -3.23 -14.40 -26.60
C GLN A 18 -3.91 -15.24 -27.67
N VAL A 19 -4.68 -14.61 -28.57
CA VAL A 19 -5.35 -15.29 -29.67
C VAL A 19 -4.32 -15.89 -30.64
N ILE A 20 -3.28 -15.13 -31.00
CA ILE A 20 -2.20 -15.60 -31.88
C ILE A 20 -1.50 -16.82 -31.26
N VAL A 21 -1.06 -16.73 -30.01
CA VAL A 21 -0.30 -17.82 -29.37
C VAL A 21 -1.18 -19.05 -29.14
N GLY A 22 -2.41 -18.86 -28.65
CA GLY A 22 -3.32 -19.98 -28.36
C GLY A 22 -3.86 -20.66 -29.61
N LYS A 23 -4.22 -19.91 -30.66
CA LYS A 23 -4.83 -20.48 -31.88
C LYS A 23 -3.85 -20.81 -32.98
N GLN A 24 -2.81 -20.00 -33.16
CA GLN A 24 -1.83 -20.24 -34.22
C GLN A 24 -0.70 -21.13 -33.68
N LEU A 25 -0.02 -20.72 -32.61
CA LEU A 25 1.13 -21.47 -32.08
C LEU A 25 0.74 -22.73 -31.29
N GLY A 26 -0.49 -22.79 -30.78
CA GLY A 26 -0.97 -23.91 -29.95
C GLY A 26 -0.33 -23.95 -28.56
N TRP A 27 0.24 -22.84 -28.10
CA TRP A 27 0.98 -22.72 -26.84
C TRP A 27 0.12 -22.08 -25.74
N ILE A 28 0.57 -22.18 -24.48
CA ILE A 28 -0.18 -21.63 -23.33
C ILE A 28 0.30 -20.20 -23.06
N VAL A 29 -0.62 -19.26 -22.91
CA VAL A 29 -0.32 -17.87 -22.50
C VAL A 29 -0.77 -17.61 -21.08
N ARG A 30 0.09 -16.95 -20.30
CA ARG A 30 -0.15 -16.55 -18.91
C ARG A 30 0.00 -15.02 -18.80
N PRO A 31 -1.09 -14.25 -18.98
CA PRO A 31 -1.04 -12.79 -18.84
C PRO A 31 -0.75 -12.37 -17.40
N GLN A 32 0.00 -11.29 -17.23
CA GLN A 32 0.31 -10.72 -15.91
C GLN A 32 -0.65 -9.56 -15.61
N LEU A 33 -1.49 -9.72 -14.59
CA LEU A 33 -2.58 -8.78 -14.27
C LEU A 33 -2.12 -7.52 -13.49
N GLN A 34 -0.83 -7.40 -13.16
CA GLN A 34 -0.23 -6.21 -12.53
C GLN A 34 0.99 -5.73 -13.32
N ALA A 35 0.85 -4.60 -14.01
CA ALA A 35 1.89 -4.01 -14.86
C ALA A 35 2.86 -3.13 -14.05
N ASP A 36 3.73 -3.73 -13.22
CA ASP A 36 4.66 -2.91 -12.39
C ASP A 36 6.16 -3.08 -12.73
N LYS A 37 6.53 -4.06 -13.58
CA LYS A 37 7.96 -4.34 -13.88
C LYS A 37 8.35 -4.60 -15.34
N GLY A 38 7.46 -4.42 -16.32
CA GLY A 38 7.83 -4.45 -17.74
C GLY A 38 7.91 -5.84 -18.40
N ILE A 39 7.07 -6.78 -17.94
CA ILE A 39 6.68 -8.01 -18.65
C ILE A 39 5.15 -8.08 -18.57
N ASP A 40 4.49 -8.30 -19.70
CA ASP A 40 3.03 -8.28 -19.78
C ASP A 40 2.44 -9.70 -19.87
N ALA A 41 3.21 -10.69 -20.35
CA ALA A 41 2.78 -12.09 -20.40
C ALA A 41 3.97 -13.06 -20.38
N HIS A 42 3.72 -14.31 -20.00
CA HIS A 42 4.59 -15.44 -20.28
C HIS A 42 3.92 -16.39 -21.27
N ILE A 43 4.69 -16.99 -22.17
CA ILE A 43 4.24 -18.07 -23.05
C ILE A 43 4.98 -19.34 -22.71
N GLU A 44 4.26 -20.46 -22.66
CA GLU A 44 4.79 -21.79 -22.41
C GLU A 44 4.62 -22.64 -23.66
N VAL A 45 5.73 -23.20 -24.13
CA VAL A 45 5.77 -24.06 -25.30
C VAL A 45 4.93 -25.31 -25.04
N VAL A 46 4.13 -25.70 -26.04
CA VAL A 46 3.40 -26.96 -26.07
C VAL A 46 3.90 -27.77 -27.26
N GLN A 47 4.36 -28.99 -27.01
CA GLN A 47 4.74 -29.96 -28.04
C GLN A 47 3.91 -31.23 -27.85
N ASP A 48 3.36 -31.76 -28.95
CA ASP A 48 2.52 -32.96 -28.96
C ASP A 48 1.35 -32.95 -27.96
N GLY A 49 0.76 -31.77 -27.75
CA GLY A 49 -0.36 -31.57 -26.83
C GLY A 49 0.01 -31.56 -25.34
N LYS A 50 1.30 -31.52 -25.02
CA LYS A 50 1.82 -31.41 -23.64
C LYS A 50 2.59 -30.11 -23.45
N ALA A 51 2.34 -29.43 -22.34
CA ALA A 51 3.12 -28.25 -21.94
C ALA A 51 4.53 -28.68 -21.52
N THR A 52 5.56 -28.03 -22.06
CA THR A 52 6.96 -28.46 -21.89
C THR A 52 7.67 -27.81 -20.71
N GLY A 53 7.03 -26.85 -20.02
CA GLY A 53 7.67 -26.05 -18.97
C GLY A 53 8.67 -25.02 -19.49
N GLN A 54 8.96 -24.98 -20.80
CA GLN A 54 9.84 -23.98 -21.41
C GLN A 54 9.08 -22.68 -21.62
N LEU A 55 9.56 -21.61 -20.98
CA LEU A 55 8.87 -20.32 -20.91
C LEU A 55 9.66 -19.22 -21.64
N VAL A 56 8.94 -18.35 -22.34
CA VAL A 56 9.44 -17.07 -22.87
C VAL A 56 8.61 -15.94 -22.29
N ALA A 57 9.28 -14.86 -21.87
CA ALA A 57 8.62 -13.68 -21.35
C ALA A 57 8.37 -12.64 -22.45
N LEU A 58 7.22 -11.98 -22.42
CA LEU A 58 6.78 -11.03 -23.43
C LEU A 58 6.55 -9.65 -22.83
N GLN A 59 7.14 -8.62 -23.43
CA GLN A 59 6.71 -7.24 -23.28
C GLN A 59 5.93 -6.85 -24.54
N ILE A 60 4.65 -6.53 -24.38
CA ILE A 60 3.69 -6.22 -25.43
C ILE A 60 3.41 -4.71 -25.43
N LYS A 61 3.42 -4.10 -26.62
CA LYS A 61 3.12 -2.67 -26.80
C LYS A 61 2.14 -2.49 -27.96
N GLY A 62 0.92 -2.07 -27.65
CA GLY A 62 -0.10 -1.70 -28.62
C GLY A 62 -0.12 -0.21 -28.93
N GLY A 63 -0.38 0.15 -30.19
CA GLY A 63 -0.76 1.51 -30.62
C GLY A 63 0.13 2.13 -31.70
N GLU A 64 -0.45 3.02 -32.52
CA GLU A 64 0.18 3.64 -33.70
C GLU A 64 1.52 4.34 -33.42
N SER A 65 1.72 4.81 -32.17
CA SER A 65 2.94 5.53 -31.78
C SER A 65 4.23 4.70 -31.92
N TRP A 66 4.12 3.37 -31.89
CA TRP A 66 5.26 2.45 -32.05
C TRP A 66 5.66 2.21 -33.52
N PHE A 67 4.82 2.66 -34.46
CA PHE A 67 5.01 2.47 -35.91
C PHE A 67 5.49 3.73 -36.63
N ARG A 68 5.82 4.80 -35.89
CA ARG A 68 6.18 6.13 -36.44
C ARG A 68 7.56 6.20 -37.13
N GLU A 69 8.45 5.24 -36.90
CA GLU A 69 9.77 5.17 -37.55
C GLU A 69 10.01 3.82 -38.25
N PRO A 70 9.45 3.62 -39.45
CA PRO A 70 9.84 2.52 -40.31
C PRO A 70 11.20 2.79 -40.97
N THR A 71 12.04 1.76 -41.06
CA THR A 71 13.31 1.76 -41.78
C THR A 71 13.34 0.62 -42.78
N ALA A 72 14.35 0.60 -43.68
CA ALA A 72 14.52 -0.49 -44.64
C ALA A 72 14.68 -1.87 -43.96
N ASP A 73 15.17 -1.88 -42.71
CA ASP A 73 15.48 -3.09 -41.95
C ASP A 73 14.39 -3.46 -40.92
N GLY A 74 13.36 -2.62 -40.72
CA GLY A 74 12.28 -2.86 -39.75
C GLY A 74 11.82 -1.60 -38.98
N LEU A 75 11.09 -1.81 -37.88
CA LEU A 75 10.56 -0.77 -37.00
C LEU A 75 11.54 -0.44 -35.87
N VAL A 76 11.79 0.85 -35.61
CA VAL A 76 12.72 1.25 -34.54
C VAL A 76 11.99 1.43 -33.20
N PHE A 77 12.25 0.52 -32.26
CA PHE A 77 11.77 0.59 -30.88
C PHE A 77 12.82 1.24 -29.95
N ARG A 78 12.39 2.18 -29.10
CA ARG A 78 13.28 2.92 -28.17
C ARG A 78 12.92 2.71 -26.70
N PRO A 79 13.46 1.65 -26.06
CA PRO A 79 13.21 1.39 -24.64
C PRO A 79 14.04 2.29 -23.72
N LYS A 80 13.56 2.45 -22.47
CA LYS A 80 14.32 3.09 -21.38
C LYS A 80 15.44 2.15 -20.90
N ALA A 81 16.57 2.72 -20.48
CA ALA A 81 17.74 1.94 -20.04
C ALA A 81 17.43 0.93 -18.93
N LYS A 82 16.57 1.29 -17.96
CA LYS A 82 16.15 0.40 -16.88
C LYS A 82 15.43 -0.87 -17.36
N HIS A 83 14.66 -0.78 -18.45
CA HIS A 83 13.94 -1.94 -19.00
C HIS A 83 14.90 -2.86 -19.75
N VAL A 84 15.84 -2.31 -20.51
CA VAL A 84 16.86 -3.11 -21.20
C VAL A 84 17.73 -3.87 -20.20
N ALA A 85 18.18 -3.21 -19.13
CA ALA A 85 18.95 -3.86 -18.06
C ALA A 85 18.15 -4.99 -17.39
N TYR A 86 16.87 -4.75 -17.12
CA TYR A 86 15.96 -5.75 -16.54
C TYR A 86 15.72 -6.94 -17.48
N TRP A 87 15.44 -6.69 -18.77
CA TRP A 87 15.19 -7.76 -19.76
C TRP A 87 16.42 -8.62 -20.03
N LEU A 88 17.61 -8.02 -20.13
CA LEU A 88 18.87 -8.76 -20.34
C LEU A 88 19.29 -9.59 -19.11
N ALA A 89 18.82 -9.22 -17.92
CA ALA A 89 19.08 -9.93 -16.66
C ALA A 89 17.93 -10.85 -16.24
N HIS A 90 16.87 -10.95 -17.05
CA HIS A 90 15.69 -11.73 -16.74
C HIS A 90 16.00 -13.24 -16.81
N SER A 91 15.41 -14.02 -15.90
CA SER A 91 15.63 -15.48 -15.82
C SER A 91 15.03 -16.26 -16.99
N LEU A 92 14.09 -15.65 -17.70
CA LEU A 92 13.50 -16.16 -18.96
C LEU A 92 13.97 -15.29 -20.13
N PRO A 93 14.14 -15.86 -21.33
CA PRO A 93 14.34 -15.07 -22.55
C PRO A 93 13.18 -14.10 -22.72
N VAL A 94 13.48 -12.83 -23.01
CA VAL A 94 12.47 -11.78 -23.19
C VAL A 94 12.34 -11.40 -24.66
N ALA A 95 11.12 -11.38 -25.17
CA ALA A 95 10.79 -10.83 -26.48
C ALA A 95 9.93 -9.55 -26.34
N VAL A 96 10.22 -8.56 -27.17
CA VAL A 96 9.37 -7.37 -27.32
C VAL A 96 8.43 -7.61 -28.50
N VAL A 97 7.14 -7.38 -28.31
CA VAL A 97 6.09 -7.53 -29.32
C VAL A 97 5.38 -6.19 -29.52
N LEU A 98 5.43 -5.64 -30.73
CA LEU A 98 4.66 -4.46 -31.13
C LEU A 98 3.41 -4.90 -31.87
N VAL A 99 2.26 -4.41 -31.45
CA VAL A 99 0.96 -4.79 -32.01
C VAL A 99 0.32 -3.59 -32.70
N ASP A 100 0.07 -3.75 -33.99
CA ASP A 100 -0.84 -2.90 -34.75
C ASP A 100 -2.25 -3.45 -34.53
N VAL A 101 -3.04 -2.72 -33.76
CA VAL A 101 -4.37 -3.16 -33.32
C VAL A 101 -5.40 -3.02 -34.44
N ASP A 102 -5.20 -2.06 -35.36
CA ASP A 102 -6.14 -1.79 -36.45
C ASP A 102 -5.97 -2.80 -37.61
N GLU A 103 -4.72 -3.15 -37.92
CA GLU A 103 -4.41 -4.17 -38.94
C GLU A 103 -4.37 -5.60 -38.37
N GLU A 104 -4.52 -5.76 -37.05
CA GLU A 104 -4.40 -7.04 -36.32
C GLU A 104 -3.08 -7.80 -36.57
N ILE A 105 -1.97 -7.06 -36.76
CA ILE A 105 -0.64 -7.63 -37.01
C ILE A 105 0.29 -7.34 -35.84
N ALA A 106 1.03 -8.37 -35.41
CA ALA A 106 2.06 -8.26 -34.38
C ALA A 106 3.46 -8.51 -34.96
N TYR A 107 4.44 -7.71 -34.54
CA TYR A 107 5.85 -7.84 -34.90
C TYR A 107 6.70 -8.06 -33.65
N TRP A 108 7.81 -8.80 -33.74
CA TRP A 108 8.58 -9.14 -32.55
C TRP A 108 10.09 -9.24 -32.77
N GLN A 109 10.83 -9.11 -31.67
CA GLN A 109 12.27 -9.36 -31.61
C GLN A 109 12.71 -9.80 -30.20
N LEU A 110 13.66 -10.72 -30.13
CA LEU A 110 14.29 -11.12 -28.86
C LEU A 110 15.21 -10.02 -28.34
N VAL A 111 15.23 -9.83 -27.03
CA VAL A 111 16.15 -8.92 -26.36
C VAL A 111 17.47 -9.66 -26.08
N THR A 112 18.51 -9.34 -26.85
CA THR A 112 19.88 -9.84 -26.64
C THR A 112 20.88 -8.69 -26.73
N ARG A 113 22.13 -8.90 -26.31
CA ARG A 113 23.16 -7.83 -26.37
C ARG A 113 23.43 -7.37 -27.80
N GLU A 114 23.12 -8.20 -28.79
CA GLU A 114 23.29 -7.94 -30.22
C GLU A 114 22.09 -7.20 -30.82
N THR A 115 20.87 -7.37 -30.29
CA THR A 115 19.65 -6.75 -30.82
C THR A 115 19.31 -5.40 -30.19
N VAL A 116 19.90 -5.07 -29.02
CA VAL A 116 19.80 -3.74 -28.40
C VAL A 116 21.09 -2.93 -28.56
N THR A 117 20.98 -1.65 -28.93
CA THR A 117 22.12 -0.74 -29.09
C THR A 117 21.96 0.51 -28.25
N SER A 118 22.99 0.87 -27.48
CA SER A 118 23.04 2.17 -26.77
C SER A 118 23.28 3.31 -27.76
N THR A 119 22.53 4.40 -27.61
CA THR A 119 22.67 5.62 -28.42
C THR A 119 23.35 6.75 -27.65
N GLY A 120 23.89 6.48 -26.46
CA GLY A 120 24.51 7.47 -25.55
C GLY A 120 23.51 8.30 -24.74
N LYS A 121 22.29 8.52 -25.24
CA LYS A 121 21.17 9.18 -24.50
C LYS A 121 20.01 8.23 -24.18
N GLY A 122 20.04 7.00 -24.69
CA GLY A 122 18.99 5.99 -24.53
C GLY A 122 19.37 4.68 -25.22
N TRP A 123 18.38 3.82 -25.47
CA TRP A 123 18.57 2.55 -26.17
C TRP A 123 17.65 2.46 -27.39
N LYS A 124 18.09 1.71 -28.40
CA LYS A 124 17.28 1.37 -29.57
C LYS A 124 17.36 -0.12 -29.89
N MET A 125 16.33 -0.64 -30.52
CA MET A 125 16.18 -2.00 -31.04
C MET A 125 15.46 -1.90 -32.39
N ILE A 126 15.88 -2.68 -33.37
CA ILE A 126 15.16 -2.81 -34.65
C ILE A 126 14.33 -4.09 -34.57
N ILE A 127 13.02 -3.97 -34.78
CA ILE A 127 12.07 -5.07 -34.89
C ILE A 127 11.84 -5.32 -36.39
N PRO A 128 12.40 -6.39 -36.98
CA PRO A 128 12.36 -6.59 -38.42
C PRO A 128 10.92 -6.72 -38.91
N ALA A 129 10.59 -6.06 -40.04
CA ALA A 129 9.25 -6.17 -40.62
C ALA A 129 8.93 -7.61 -41.11
N ALA A 130 9.96 -8.43 -41.32
CA ALA A 130 9.82 -9.86 -41.61
C ALA A 130 9.44 -10.70 -40.38
N ASN A 131 9.73 -10.21 -39.16
CA ASN A 131 9.48 -10.92 -37.91
C ASN A 131 8.06 -10.67 -37.44
N THR A 132 7.09 -11.25 -38.15
CA THR A 132 5.70 -11.29 -37.70
C THR A 132 5.57 -12.30 -36.56
N PHE A 133 4.87 -11.92 -35.49
CA PHE A 133 4.60 -12.79 -34.34
C PHE A 133 3.43 -13.71 -34.73
N SER A 134 3.75 -14.76 -35.48
CA SER A 134 2.82 -15.76 -36.02
C SER A 134 3.52 -17.12 -36.10
N MET A 135 2.95 -18.12 -36.76
CA MET A 135 3.53 -19.48 -36.85
C MET A 135 5.05 -19.56 -37.13
N PRO A 136 5.65 -18.75 -38.01
CA PRO A 136 7.10 -18.76 -38.25
C PRO A 136 7.94 -18.34 -37.03
N ALA A 137 7.37 -17.56 -36.09
CA ALA A 137 8.04 -17.17 -34.86
C ALA A 137 8.24 -18.35 -33.89
N ALA A 138 7.43 -19.41 -34.01
CA ALA A 138 7.43 -20.55 -33.09
C ALA A 138 8.82 -21.21 -33.00
N SER A 139 9.48 -21.45 -34.13
CA SER A 139 10.79 -22.12 -34.14
C SER A 139 11.89 -21.30 -33.49
N GLU A 140 11.87 -19.97 -33.67
CA GLU A 140 12.89 -19.08 -33.09
C GLU A 140 12.65 -18.83 -31.59
N LEU A 141 11.40 -18.68 -31.17
CA LEU A 141 11.02 -18.57 -29.76
C LEU A 141 11.28 -19.89 -29.01
N LEU A 142 11.02 -21.02 -29.67
CA LEU A 142 11.35 -22.35 -29.14
C LEU A 142 12.86 -22.49 -28.94
N ALA A 143 13.66 -22.20 -29.97
CA ALA A 143 15.12 -22.25 -29.87
C ALA A 143 15.67 -21.30 -28.77
N ALA A 144 15.05 -20.13 -28.57
CA ALA A 144 15.42 -19.21 -27.48
C ALA A 144 15.06 -19.78 -26.10
N SER A 145 13.92 -20.47 -25.97
CA SER A 145 13.53 -21.18 -24.74
C SER A 145 14.43 -22.38 -24.45
N GLU A 146 14.93 -23.06 -25.48
CA GLU A 146 15.90 -24.16 -25.40
C GLU A 146 17.32 -23.67 -25.05
N GLY A 147 17.76 -22.51 -25.58
CA GLY A 147 19.04 -21.90 -25.23
C GLY A 147 19.15 -21.47 -23.76
N ALA A 148 18.02 -21.16 -23.12
CA ALA A 148 17.91 -20.93 -21.67
C ALA A 148 17.84 -22.24 -20.86
N ALA A 149 17.41 -23.34 -21.50
CA ALA A 149 17.40 -24.70 -20.92
C ALA A 149 18.80 -25.29 -20.71
N ASN A 150 19.87 -24.60 -21.13
CA ASN A 150 21.26 -24.98 -20.81
C ASN A 150 21.58 -24.96 -19.31
N THR A 151 20.69 -24.43 -18.46
CA THR A 151 20.78 -24.59 -17.00
C THR A 151 20.11 -25.88 -16.50
N TRP A 152 19.15 -26.42 -17.25
CA TRP A 152 18.47 -27.69 -17.01
C TRP A 152 19.26 -28.88 -17.58
N THR A 153 19.87 -28.74 -18.76
CA THR A 153 20.76 -29.76 -19.35
C THR A 153 22.04 -29.92 -18.54
N LEU A 154 22.59 -28.85 -17.95
CA LEU A 154 23.74 -28.94 -17.03
C LEU A 154 23.39 -29.67 -15.73
N ARG A 155 22.16 -29.49 -15.20
CA ARG A 155 21.66 -30.23 -14.02
C ARG A 155 21.35 -31.69 -14.35
N SER A 156 20.75 -31.96 -15.51
CA SER A 156 20.42 -33.31 -16.00
C SER A 156 21.67 -34.13 -16.34
N ALA A 157 22.69 -33.49 -16.96
CA ALA A 157 23.98 -34.11 -17.24
C ALA A 157 24.85 -34.28 -15.98
N GLN A 158 24.65 -33.47 -14.94
CA GLN A 158 25.26 -33.68 -13.62
C GLN A 158 24.60 -34.86 -12.87
N LEU A 159 23.28 -35.03 -13.00
CA LEU A 159 22.52 -36.16 -12.46
C LEU A 159 22.86 -37.50 -13.13
N ALA A 160 23.14 -37.53 -14.44
CA ALA A 160 23.44 -38.75 -15.19
C ALA A 160 24.92 -39.20 -15.16
N ARG A 161 25.81 -38.41 -14.56
CA ARG A 161 27.27 -38.61 -14.57
C ARG A 161 27.77 -39.91 -13.89
N PRO A 162 27.12 -40.44 -12.83
CA PRO A 162 27.50 -41.73 -12.25
C PRO A 162 27.15 -42.94 -13.14
N TRP A 163 26.24 -42.78 -14.11
CA TRP A 163 25.74 -43.88 -14.95
C TRP A 163 26.38 -43.92 -16.34
N SER A 164 27.22 -42.94 -16.68
CA SER A 164 27.96 -42.92 -17.96
C SER A 164 29.17 -43.85 -18.00
N GLU A 165 29.63 -44.37 -16.86
CA GLU A 165 30.82 -45.22 -16.79
C GLU A 165 30.55 -46.68 -17.22
N ASP A 166 29.28 -47.11 -17.23
CA ASP A 166 28.85 -48.47 -17.58
C ASP A 166 28.24 -48.60 -19.01
N LEU A 167 28.21 -47.51 -19.78
CA LEU A 167 27.63 -47.47 -21.12
C LEU A 167 28.71 -47.60 -22.20
N PRO A 168 28.47 -48.36 -23.29
CA PRO A 168 29.43 -48.47 -24.39
C PRO A 168 29.61 -47.12 -25.11
N ASP A 169 30.86 -46.83 -25.51
CA ASP A 169 31.24 -45.61 -26.23
C ASP A 169 30.32 -45.38 -27.45
N GLY A 170 29.65 -44.22 -27.48
CA GLY A 170 28.77 -43.80 -28.58
C GLY A 170 27.28 -44.11 -28.39
N ALA A 171 26.86 -44.68 -27.26
CA ALA A 171 25.43 -44.89 -26.97
C ALA A 171 24.70 -43.58 -26.64
N ASP A 172 23.48 -43.44 -27.18
CA ASP A 172 22.59 -42.30 -26.92
C ASP A 172 21.65 -42.63 -25.75
N LEU A 173 21.58 -41.74 -24.75
CA LEU A 173 20.87 -41.99 -23.49
C LEU A 173 19.57 -41.18 -23.43
N SER A 174 18.45 -41.87 -23.20
CA SER A 174 17.15 -41.24 -22.94
C SER A 174 16.67 -41.58 -21.53
N VAL A 175 16.18 -40.56 -20.82
CA VAL A 175 15.63 -40.67 -19.46
C VAL A 175 14.17 -40.23 -19.53
N ASP A 176 13.25 -41.17 -19.31
CA ASP A 176 11.83 -40.87 -19.19
C ASP A 176 11.42 -40.95 -17.71
N GLU A 177 10.96 -39.82 -17.16
CA GLU A 177 10.43 -39.71 -15.80
C GLU A 177 8.90 -39.74 -15.82
N TRP A 178 8.29 -40.63 -15.03
CA TRP A 178 6.83 -40.74 -14.90
C TRP A 178 6.42 -40.52 -13.44
N ILE A 179 5.56 -39.52 -13.19
CA ILE A 179 5.01 -39.20 -11.86
C ILE A 179 3.53 -39.56 -11.81
N ASP A 180 3.17 -40.56 -10.99
CA ASP A 180 1.76 -40.85 -10.70
C ASP A 180 1.21 -39.86 -9.66
N LYS A 181 0.27 -39.01 -10.09
CA LYS A 181 -0.33 -37.93 -9.29
C LYS A 181 -1.19 -38.41 -8.12
N MET A 182 -1.48 -39.71 -8.01
CA MET A 182 -2.27 -40.26 -6.91
C MET A 182 -1.42 -40.90 -5.79
N SER A 183 -0.17 -41.30 -6.07
CA SER A 183 0.72 -41.97 -5.09
C SER A 183 2.05 -41.28 -4.82
N GLY A 184 2.47 -40.32 -5.65
CA GLY A 184 3.72 -39.57 -5.45
C GLY A 184 5.02 -40.34 -5.80
N SER A 185 4.92 -41.56 -6.35
CA SER A 185 6.06 -42.37 -6.77
C SER A 185 6.55 -41.99 -8.17
N VAL A 186 7.88 -41.94 -8.35
CA VAL A 186 8.56 -41.64 -9.62
C VAL A 186 9.26 -42.91 -10.13
N SER A 187 9.01 -43.26 -11.39
CA SER A 187 9.74 -44.34 -12.07
C SER A 187 10.61 -43.77 -13.18
N ILE A 188 11.90 -44.15 -13.19
CA ILE A 188 12.86 -43.73 -14.21
C ILE A 188 13.20 -44.93 -15.09
N LEU A 189 12.99 -44.78 -16.40
CA LEU A 189 13.39 -45.78 -17.39
C LEU A 189 14.59 -45.25 -18.20
N LEU A 190 15.70 -45.99 -18.15
CA LEU A 190 16.88 -45.70 -18.95
C LEU A 190 16.95 -46.65 -20.13
N THR A 191 17.00 -46.06 -21.31
CA THR A 191 17.06 -46.78 -22.58
C THR A 191 18.31 -46.37 -23.32
N ALA A 192 19.24 -47.31 -23.52
CA ALA A 192 20.45 -47.11 -24.31
C ALA A 192 20.29 -47.82 -25.65
N VAL A 193 20.62 -47.13 -26.73
CA VAL A 193 20.62 -47.70 -28.09
C VAL A 193 22.04 -47.63 -28.63
N ASP A 194 22.58 -48.79 -29.02
CA ASP A 194 23.90 -48.83 -29.63
C ASP A 194 23.87 -48.40 -31.12
N GLU A 195 25.05 -48.22 -31.72
CA GLU A 195 25.18 -47.82 -33.14
C GLU A 195 24.55 -48.81 -34.13
N SER A 196 24.19 -50.03 -33.69
CA SER A 196 23.49 -51.04 -34.50
C SER A 196 21.97 -50.97 -34.40
N GLY A 197 21.43 -50.10 -33.53
CA GLY A 197 20.00 -49.94 -33.26
C GLY A 197 19.46 -50.94 -32.23
N ALA A 198 20.31 -51.65 -31.50
CA ALA A 198 19.88 -52.58 -30.46
C ALA A 198 19.60 -51.83 -29.16
N VAL A 199 18.38 -52.00 -28.63
CA VAL A 199 17.89 -51.31 -27.43
C VAL A 199 18.16 -52.16 -26.19
N VAL A 200 18.96 -51.64 -25.26
CA VAL A 200 19.09 -52.19 -23.91
C VAL A 200 18.30 -51.28 -22.98
N ALA A 201 17.14 -51.76 -22.54
CA ALA A 201 16.30 -51.09 -21.55
C ALA A 201 16.52 -51.74 -20.19
N ARG A 202 16.93 -50.96 -19.19
CA ARG A 202 16.84 -51.38 -17.78
C ARG A 202 15.83 -50.49 -17.08
N SER A 203 14.83 -51.13 -16.48
CA SER A 203 13.85 -50.48 -15.61
C SER A 203 14.28 -50.70 -14.16
N TRP A 204 14.40 -49.60 -13.42
CA TRP A 204 14.45 -49.65 -11.97
C TRP A 204 13.08 -49.22 -11.46
N ALA A 205 12.34 -50.20 -10.95
CA ALA A 205 11.13 -49.94 -10.21
C ALA A 205 11.52 -49.64 -8.76
N ASP A 206 10.96 -48.57 -8.22
CA ASP A 206 11.10 -48.05 -6.85
C ASP A 206 12.42 -47.34 -6.54
N VAL A 207 12.49 -46.06 -6.95
CA VAL A 207 13.38 -45.08 -6.33
C VAL A 207 12.51 -44.21 -5.42
N GLU A 208 12.62 -44.40 -4.10
CA GLU A 208 11.96 -43.53 -3.13
C GLU A 208 12.58 -42.14 -3.15
N HIS A 209 11.73 -41.13 -3.22
CA HIS A 209 12.10 -39.72 -3.26
C HIS A 209 12.66 -39.30 -1.90
N SER A 210 13.98 -39.41 -1.71
CA SER A 210 14.69 -38.79 -0.59
C SER A 210 15.20 -37.42 -1.02
N THR A 211 14.55 -36.37 -0.53
CA THR A 211 14.86 -34.97 -0.80
C THR A 211 15.86 -34.49 0.26
N THR A 212 17.15 -34.43 -0.04
CA THR A 212 18.07 -33.79 0.91
C THR A 212 19.23 -33.12 0.18
N ARG A 213 19.24 -31.77 0.31
CA ARG A 213 20.25 -30.77 -0.11
C ARG A 213 20.52 -30.57 -1.61
N GLY A 214 20.63 -29.30 -1.99
CA GLY A 214 21.04 -28.81 -3.32
C GLY A 214 22.50 -29.10 -3.73
N ARG A 215 22.94 -30.35 -3.60
CA ARG A 215 24.00 -31.00 -4.39
C ARG A 215 23.58 -32.46 -4.58
N ASP A 216 23.12 -32.82 -5.76
CA ASP A 216 22.70 -34.19 -6.08
C ASP A 216 23.91 -35.14 -6.07
N ILE A 217 23.99 -36.04 -5.07
CA ILE A 217 24.75 -37.29 -5.12
C ILE A 217 23.78 -38.42 -4.73
N LEU A 218 23.46 -39.30 -5.69
CA LEU A 218 22.70 -40.53 -5.48
C LEU A 218 23.66 -41.63 -4.97
N VAL A 219 23.41 -42.19 -3.79
CA VAL A 219 24.13 -43.38 -3.28
C VAL A 219 23.29 -44.63 -3.55
N LEU A 220 23.87 -45.62 -4.24
CA LEU A 220 23.22 -46.92 -4.48
C LEU A 220 23.39 -47.85 -3.27
N ALA A 221 22.27 -48.35 -2.75
CA ALA A 221 22.21 -49.36 -1.70
C ALA A 221 22.29 -50.79 -2.29
N SER A 222 23.47 -51.21 -2.76
CA SER A 222 23.86 -52.63 -2.85
C SER A 222 25.23 -52.77 -3.51
N GLU A 223 26.28 -53.11 -2.74
CA GLU A 223 27.17 -54.25 -3.02
C GLU A 223 28.34 -54.28 -2.04
N ALA A 224 28.62 -55.49 -1.58
CA ALA A 224 29.66 -55.82 -0.61
C ALA A 224 31.02 -55.93 -1.29
N ILE A 225 32.06 -55.49 -0.57
CA ILE A 225 33.43 -56.03 -0.49
C ILE A 225 34.00 -56.63 -1.80
N ASP A 226 34.98 -55.95 -2.38
CA ASP A 226 36.22 -56.65 -2.72
C ASP A 226 37.44 -55.77 -2.42
N ASP A 227 38.41 -56.40 -1.76
CA ASP A 227 39.69 -55.85 -1.31
C ASP A 227 40.59 -55.57 -2.51
N ASP A 228 41.16 -54.35 -2.63
CA ASP A 228 42.61 -54.14 -2.75
C ASP A 228 43.00 -52.67 -3.03
N HIS A 229 44.10 -52.26 -2.37
CA HIS A 229 44.97 -51.10 -2.58
C HIS A 229 44.80 -49.78 -1.78
N ASP A 230 45.47 -49.79 -0.63
CA ASP A 230 46.47 -48.80 -0.15
C ASP A 230 46.07 -47.36 0.27
N ALA A 231 45.55 -47.28 1.51
CA ALA A 231 46.00 -46.47 2.65
C ALA A 231 46.55 -45.03 2.45
N ALA A 232 45.77 -44.05 2.94
CA ALA A 232 46.27 -42.98 3.83
C ALA A 232 45.12 -42.43 4.70
N GLU A 233 45.26 -42.59 6.02
CA GLU A 233 44.29 -42.28 7.08
C GLU A 233 43.99 -40.77 7.24
N TYR A 234 42.70 -40.42 7.35
CA TYR A 234 42.18 -39.38 8.25
C TYR A 234 40.74 -39.78 8.64
N GLU A 235 40.52 -40.12 9.91
CA GLU A 235 39.21 -40.51 10.47
C GLU A 235 38.19 -39.36 10.41
N ALA A 236 37.09 -39.57 9.69
CA ALA A 236 35.85 -38.81 9.82
C ALA A 236 34.74 -39.76 10.31
N ALA A 237 34.03 -39.35 11.36
CA ALA A 237 32.90 -40.07 11.95
C ALA A 237 31.72 -40.18 10.94
N PRO A 238 30.87 -41.22 11.04
CA PRO A 238 29.86 -41.52 10.01
C PRO A 238 28.70 -40.51 10.01
N SER A 239 28.38 -39.96 8.83
CA SER A 239 27.20 -39.15 8.57
C SER A 239 25.96 -40.04 8.40
N HIS A 240 24.92 -39.80 9.20
CA HIS A 240 23.56 -40.30 8.94
C HIS A 240 22.87 -39.36 7.94
N ASP A 241 22.32 -39.89 6.84
CA ASP A 241 21.50 -39.13 5.88
C ASP A 241 20.20 -38.61 6.53
N ALA A 242 19.90 -37.31 6.36
CA ALA A 242 18.70 -36.66 6.92
C ALA A 242 17.49 -36.78 5.96
N PRO A 243 16.26 -36.94 6.47
CA PRO A 243 15.06 -37.15 5.64
C PRO A 243 14.59 -35.90 4.88
N SER A 244 13.85 -36.16 3.79
CA SER A 244 13.06 -35.18 3.02
C SER A 244 12.03 -34.43 3.84
N LEU A 245 12.10 -33.09 3.82
CA LEU A 245 11.18 -32.20 4.52
C LEU A 245 10.32 -31.34 3.58
N ASP A 246 10.44 -31.53 2.27
CA ASP A 246 9.74 -30.76 1.24
C ASP A 246 8.46 -31.48 0.78
N GLY A 247 7.29 -31.06 1.28
CA GLY A 247 6.00 -31.65 0.91
C GLY A 247 4.81 -31.24 1.78
N THR A 248 3.59 -31.53 1.30
CA THR A 248 2.35 -31.32 2.08
C THR A 248 2.09 -32.44 3.10
N SER A 249 2.65 -33.63 2.86
CA SER A 249 2.65 -34.78 3.76
C SER A 249 4.07 -35.03 4.25
N VAL A 250 4.32 -34.72 5.52
CA VAL A 250 5.51 -35.27 6.21
C VAL A 250 4.96 -36.10 7.35
N ASP A 251 4.86 -37.41 7.12
CA ASP A 251 4.70 -38.39 8.20
C ASP A 251 6.09 -38.55 8.84
N LEU A 252 6.48 -37.58 9.67
CA LEU A 252 7.66 -37.78 10.51
C LEU A 252 7.31 -38.79 11.60
N PRO A 253 8.08 -39.86 11.78
CA PRO A 253 7.87 -40.76 12.89
C PRO A 253 7.96 -39.98 14.21
N THR A 254 7.09 -40.31 15.18
CA THR A 254 7.18 -39.84 16.56
C THR A 254 8.63 -39.99 17.06
N GLY A 255 9.29 -38.87 17.37
CA GLY A 255 10.70 -38.83 17.77
C GLY A 255 11.70 -38.30 16.71
N ALA A 256 11.22 -37.75 15.59
CA ALA A 256 12.09 -37.14 14.56
C ALA A 256 12.79 -35.82 14.99
N VAL A 257 12.36 -35.21 16.11
CA VAL A 257 13.01 -34.03 16.68
C VAL A 257 14.19 -34.48 17.54
N PRO A 258 15.43 -34.04 17.26
CA PRO A 258 16.59 -34.38 18.08
C PRO A 258 16.37 -34.05 19.56
N ALA A 259 16.77 -34.97 20.44
CA ALA A 259 16.63 -34.78 21.88
C ALA A 259 17.37 -33.50 22.30
N GLY A 260 16.64 -32.59 22.95
CA GLY A 260 17.20 -31.34 23.47
C GLY A 260 17.00 -30.08 22.65
N CYS A 261 16.30 -30.12 21.51
CA CYS A 261 15.81 -28.92 20.82
C CYS A 261 14.27 -28.83 20.77
N GLU A 262 13.58 -29.63 21.58
CA GLU A 262 12.12 -29.80 21.57
C GLU A 262 11.35 -28.47 21.71
N LEU A 263 11.70 -27.63 22.68
CA LEU A 263 11.04 -26.34 22.88
C LEU A 263 11.36 -25.32 21.77
N ARG A 264 12.61 -25.29 21.28
CA ARG A 264 12.98 -24.44 20.13
C ARG A 264 12.23 -24.88 18.88
N CYS A 265 12.14 -26.18 18.62
CA CYS A 265 11.34 -26.74 17.53
C CYS A 265 9.86 -26.44 17.70
N ALA A 266 9.31 -26.56 18.92
CA ALA A 266 7.91 -26.25 19.19
C ALA A 266 7.55 -24.78 18.90
N LEU A 267 8.50 -23.85 18.98
CA LEU A 267 8.28 -22.41 18.76
C LEU A 267 8.65 -21.97 17.33
N VAL A 268 9.79 -22.42 16.81
CA VAL A 268 10.34 -21.99 15.51
C VAL A 268 9.84 -22.88 14.36
N ALA A 269 9.66 -24.18 14.60
CA ALA A 269 9.23 -25.14 13.58
C ALA A 269 8.10 -26.04 14.13
N PRO A 270 6.98 -25.46 14.62
CA PRO A 270 5.99 -26.18 15.41
C PRO A 270 5.37 -27.38 14.70
N ARG A 271 5.44 -27.44 13.36
CA ARG A 271 4.96 -28.58 12.57
C ARG A 271 5.68 -29.89 12.88
N LEU A 272 6.93 -29.82 13.36
CA LEU A 272 7.73 -31.00 13.72
C LEU A 272 7.34 -31.61 15.07
N VAL A 273 6.70 -30.80 15.92
CA VAL A 273 6.35 -31.18 17.30
C VAL A 273 4.84 -31.37 17.44
N ALA A 274 4.03 -30.51 16.82
CA ALA A 274 2.59 -30.53 17.03
C ALA A 274 1.95 -31.85 16.57
N PRO A 275 1.03 -32.42 17.36
CA PRO A 275 0.35 -33.65 17.01
C PRO A 275 -0.59 -33.43 15.83
N HIS A 276 -0.80 -34.51 15.06
CA HIS A 276 -1.76 -34.50 13.97
C HIS A 276 -3.18 -34.15 14.49
N PRO A 277 -3.96 -33.29 13.82
CA PRO A 277 -5.27 -32.82 14.31
C PRO A 277 -6.31 -33.90 14.66
N HIS A 278 -6.08 -35.14 14.19
CA HIS A 278 -6.99 -36.27 14.38
C HIS A 278 -6.31 -37.48 15.05
N SER A 279 -5.13 -37.32 15.67
CA SER A 279 -4.44 -38.45 16.31
C SER A 279 -5.25 -39.03 17.47
N GLY A 280 -6.02 -38.20 18.19
CA GLY A 280 -6.78 -38.59 19.39
C GLY A 280 -5.90 -39.08 20.54
N GLN A 281 -4.60 -38.81 20.46
CA GLN A 281 -3.61 -39.17 21.48
C GLN A 281 -3.41 -38.00 22.44
N SER A 282 -3.12 -38.33 23.70
CA SER A 282 -2.68 -37.34 24.69
C SER A 282 -1.39 -36.65 24.22
N VAL A 283 -1.16 -35.45 24.73
CA VAL A 283 -0.04 -34.59 24.33
C VAL A 283 0.84 -34.26 25.52
N ASN A 284 2.13 -34.09 25.30
CA ASN A 284 3.07 -33.55 26.29
C ASN A 284 3.12 -32.01 26.25
N ALA A 285 3.85 -31.40 27.19
CA ALA A 285 3.95 -29.95 27.28
C ALA A 285 4.58 -29.28 26.03
N ALA A 286 5.60 -29.88 25.41
CA ALA A 286 6.22 -29.33 24.19
C ALA A 286 5.26 -29.38 22.99
N GLU A 287 4.46 -30.43 22.88
CA GLU A 287 3.35 -30.55 21.93
C GLU A 287 2.26 -29.50 22.21
N GLY A 288 1.96 -29.23 23.48
CA GLY A 288 1.10 -28.13 23.91
C GLY A 288 1.62 -26.76 23.45
N VAL A 289 2.91 -26.48 23.65
CA VAL A 289 3.56 -25.26 23.15
C VAL A 289 3.45 -25.15 21.63
N ALA A 290 3.70 -26.25 20.91
CA ALA A 290 3.61 -26.27 19.44
C ALA A 290 2.19 -26.04 18.92
N LEU A 291 1.17 -26.54 19.62
CA LEU A 291 -0.24 -26.24 19.32
C LEU A 291 -0.56 -24.75 19.47
N LEU A 292 -0.06 -24.11 20.54
CA LEU A 292 -0.26 -22.68 20.77
C LEU A 292 0.50 -21.82 19.76
N ALA A 293 1.74 -22.17 19.43
CA ALA A 293 2.52 -21.53 18.38
C ALA A 293 1.84 -21.62 17.00
N GLN A 294 1.03 -22.66 16.77
CA GLN A 294 0.21 -22.83 15.58
C GLN A 294 -1.15 -22.12 15.62
N GLY A 295 -1.48 -21.40 16.70
CA GLY A 295 -2.78 -20.77 16.89
C GLY A 295 -3.92 -21.75 17.20
N ARG A 296 -3.62 -22.99 17.59
CA ARG A 296 -4.60 -24.08 17.81
C ARG A 296 -5.13 -24.11 19.25
N LEU A 297 -5.52 -22.96 19.81
CA LEU A 297 -6.02 -22.83 21.18
C LEU A 297 -7.20 -23.78 21.45
N ARG A 298 -8.22 -23.75 20.60
CA ARG A 298 -9.38 -24.64 20.73
C ARG A 298 -9.01 -26.14 20.65
N GLY A 299 -7.99 -26.46 19.86
CA GLY A 299 -7.48 -27.82 19.76
C GLY A 299 -6.88 -28.31 21.07
N LEU A 300 -6.09 -27.47 21.74
CA LEU A 300 -5.54 -27.77 23.06
C LEU A 300 -6.63 -27.90 24.13
N LYS A 301 -7.62 -26.99 24.15
CA LYS A 301 -8.73 -27.07 25.11
C LYS A 301 -9.53 -28.36 24.95
N ASN A 302 -9.85 -28.74 23.71
CA ASN A 302 -10.52 -30.01 23.42
C ASN A 302 -9.71 -31.23 23.90
N LEU A 303 -8.38 -31.19 23.82
CA LEU A 303 -7.53 -32.27 24.31
C LEU A 303 -7.52 -32.33 25.84
N SER A 304 -7.46 -31.19 26.52
CA SER A 304 -7.57 -31.14 27.99
C SER A 304 -8.91 -31.69 28.49
N ASP A 305 -10.00 -31.37 27.80
CA ASP A 305 -11.33 -31.90 28.15
C ASP A 305 -11.45 -33.43 27.92
N GLN A 306 -10.60 -34.00 27.06
CA GLN A 306 -10.61 -35.42 26.67
C GLN A 306 -9.60 -36.28 27.45
N HIS A 307 -8.50 -35.69 27.93
CA HIS A 307 -7.35 -36.38 28.49
C HIS A 307 -6.98 -35.77 29.86
N GLU A 308 -7.14 -36.53 30.94
CA GLU A 308 -6.89 -36.09 32.33
C GLU A 308 -5.42 -35.69 32.57
N ASP A 309 -4.49 -36.24 31.78
CA ASP A 309 -3.06 -35.96 31.83
C ASP A 309 -2.65 -34.68 31.09
N VAL A 310 -3.59 -34.02 30.40
CA VAL A 310 -3.41 -32.70 29.77
C VAL A 310 -4.09 -31.64 30.67
N PRO A 311 -3.33 -30.87 31.46
CA PRO A 311 -3.89 -29.86 32.36
C PRO A 311 -4.75 -28.84 31.62
N ASP A 312 -5.79 -28.34 32.30
CA ASP A 312 -6.62 -27.27 31.75
C ASP A 312 -5.79 -26.00 31.59
N PRO A 313 -5.56 -25.50 30.37
CA PRO A 313 -4.76 -24.29 30.16
C PRO A 313 -5.40 -23.03 30.77
N GLU A 314 -6.70 -23.09 31.14
CA GLU A 314 -7.40 -22.01 31.85
C GLU A 314 -7.19 -22.04 33.38
N ASP A 315 -6.73 -23.16 33.96
CA ASP A 315 -6.44 -23.26 35.39
C ASP A 315 -4.92 -23.19 35.64
N PRO A 316 -4.37 -22.02 36.02
CA PRO A 316 -2.94 -21.87 36.28
C PRO A 316 -2.42 -22.73 37.44
N ASN A 317 -3.31 -23.28 38.29
CA ASN A 317 -2.94 -24.19 39.39
C ASN A 317 -2.97 -25.67 38.99
N ALA A 318 -3.50 -26.01 37.82
CA ALA A 318 -3.56 -27.39 37.32
C ALA A 318 -2.21 -27.88 36.76
N ALA A 319 -1.28 -26.97 36.45
CA ALA A 319 0.01 -27.29 35.86
C ALA A 319 1.02 -27.82 36.91
N GLY A 320 1.29 -29.14 36.86
CA GLY A 320 2.19 -29.82 37.82
C GLY A 320 3.69 -29.66 37.56
N ASP A 321 4.12 -29.46 36.31
CA ASP A 321 5.53 -29.27 35.93
C ASP A 321 5.77 -27.92 35.24
N TRP A 322 7.04 -27.57 35.00
CA TRP A 322 7.40 -26.28 34.38
C TRP A 322 6.87 -26.14 32.94
N GLY A 323 6.86 -27.22 32.16
CA GLY A 323 6.42 -27.19 30.76
C GLY A 323 4.94 -26.83 30.66
N TRP A 324 4.09 -27.44 31.49
CA TRP A 324 2.66 -27.09 31.52
C TRP A 324 2.38 -25.70 32.07
N ARG A 325 3.21 -25.19 33.01
CA ARG A 325 3.14 -23.79 33.42
C ARG A 325 3.48 -22.84 32.28
N PHE A 326 4.44 -23.20 31.42
CA PHE A 326 4.76 -22.44 30.23
C PHE A 326 3.60 -22.45 29.21
N VAL A 327 2.96 -23.59 28.98
CA VAL A 327 1.74 -23.70 28.15
C VAL A 327 0.64 -22.78 28.67
N ALA A 328 0.34 -22.82 29.98
CA ALA A 328 -0.67 -21.96 30.60
C ALA A 328 -0.31 -20.46 30.50
N ALA A 329 0.97 -20.11 30.62
CA ALA A 329 1.42 -18.73 30.47
C ALA A 329 1.27 -18.21 29.02
N ILE A 330 1.56 -19.05 28.01
CA ILE A 330 1.33 -18.70 26.59
C ILE A 330 -0.18 -18.55 26.32
N TRP A 331 -1.01 -19.42 26.91
CA TRP A 331 -2.46 -19.35 26.80
C TRP A 331 -3.02 -18.04 27.37
N ASP A 332 -2.63 -17.70 28.60
CA ASP A 332 -3.01 -16.46 29.28
C ASP A 332 -2.61 -15.23 28.45
N TRP A 333 -1.38 -15.20 27.95
CA TRP A 333 -0.90 -14.14 27.06
C TRP A 333 -1.71 -14.03 25.77
N ALA A 334 -1.97 -15.15 25.09
CA ALA A 334 -2.71 -15.14 23.82
C ALA A 334 -4.16 -14.64 23.94
N LEU A 335 -4.73 -14.66 25.14
CA LEU A 335 -6.10 -14.18 25.41
C LEU A 335 -6.16 -12.79 26.06
N THR A 336 -5.10 -12.36 26.75
CA THR A 336 -5.14 -11.15 27.60
C THR A 336 -4.06 -10.11 27.27
N ASP A 337 -3.09 -10.47 26.41
CA ASP A 337 -1.84 -9.73 26.17
C ASP A 337 -0.98 -9.51 27.44
N SER A 338 -1.32 -10.09 28.59
CA SER A 338 -0.55 -9.98 29.83
C SER A 338 0.77 -10.74 29.75
N THR A 339 1.87 -10.12 30.17
CA THR A 339 3.20 -10.76 30.22
C THR A 339 3.54 -11.35 31.60
N ALA A 340 2.74 -11.10 32.64
CA ALA A 340 3.09 -11.45 34.01
C ALA A 340 3.35 -12.95 34.21
N SER A 341 2.48 -13.79 33.66
CA SER A 341 2.61 -15.25 33.73
C SER A 341 3.84 -15.75 32.96
N LEU A 342 4.14 -15.14 31.81
CA LEU A 342 5.32 -15.47 30.99
C LEU A 342 6.62 -15.09 31.70
N GLU A 343 6.68 -13.90 32.30
CA GLU A 343 7.83 -13.41 33.07
C GLU A 343 8.10 -14.34 34.28
N ALA A 344 7.07 -14.76 35.02
CA ALA A 344 7.21 -15.69 36.14
C ALA A 344 7.70 -17.10 35.72
N VAL A 345 7.26 -17.60 34.56
CA VAL A 345 7.76 -18.87 34.01
C VAL A 345 9.22 -18.74 33.60
N PHE A 346 9.61 -17.62 32.99
CA PHE A 346 10.99 -17.35 32.61
C PHE A 346 11.92 -17.29 33.84
N GLU A 347 11.53 -16.59 34.91
CA GLU A 347 12.29 -16.53 36.16
C GLU A 347 12.48 -17.92 36.83
N SER A 348 11.52 -18.84 36.61
CA SER A 348 11.54 -20.18 37.19
C SER A 348 12.06 -21.27 36.25
N ALA A 349 12.69 -20.89 35.12
CA ALA A 349 13.30 -21.83 34.19
C ALA A 349 14.35 -22.72 34.88
N HIS A 350 14.22 -24.04 34.74
CA HIS A 350 15.05 -25.01 35.46
C HIS A 350 16.32 -25.41 34.70
N ASP A 351 16.41 -25.12 33.41
CA ASP A 351 17.58 -25.35 32.56
C ASP A 351 17.72 -24.28 31.47
N ARG A 352 18.86 -24.32 30.76
CA ARG A 352 19.20 -23.34 29.73
C ARG A 352 18.26 -23.34 28.53
N ARG A 353 17.68 -24.49 28.18
CA ARG A 353 16.76 -24.63 27.03
C ARG A 353 15.42 -23.99 27.34
N SER A 354 14.92 -24.27 28.54
CA SER A 354 13.72 -23.65 29.12
C SER A 354 13.90 -22.14 29.24
N ALA A 355 15.08 -21.69 29.69
CA ALA A 355 15.43 -20.27 29.78
C ALA A 355 15.50 -19.59 28.39
N ALA A 356 16.11 -20.23 27.39
CA ALA A 356 16.14 -19.71 26.02
C ALA A 356 14.74 -19.60 25.41
N ALA A 357 13.93 -20.67 25.49
CA ALA A 357 12.58 -20.71 24.93
C ALA A 357 11.63 -19.70 25.58
N SER A 358 11.57 -19.67 26.91
CA SER A 358 10.71 -18.73 27.65
C SER A 358 11.22 -17.28 27.55
N GLY A 359 12.54 -17.06 27.56
CA GLY A 359 13.14 -15.74 27.40
C GLY A 359 12.90 -15.12 26.02
N VAL A 360 13.03 -15.90 24.94
CA VAL A 360 12.67 -15.44 23.59
C VAL A 360 11.18 -15.12 23.50
N PHE A 361 10.31 -15.96 24.07
CA PHE A 361 8.87 -15.71 24.06
C PHE A 361 8.51 -14.42 24.81
N VAL A 362 9.04 -14.24 26.03
CA VAL A 362 8.88 -13.02 26.83
C VAL A 362 9.35 -11.80 26.05
N ALA A 363 10.51 -11.86 25.41
CA ALA A 363 11.03 -10.75 24.62
C ALA A 363 10.12 -10.38 23.44
N CYS A 364 9.55 -11.36 22.73
CA CYS A 364 8.60 -11.12 21.65
C CYS A 364 7.29 -10.51 22.18
N ALA A 365 6.77 -11.02 23.31
CA ALA A 365 5.56 -10.49 23.95
C ALA A 365 5.77 -9.04 24.45
N LEU A 366 6.91 -8.74 25.06
CA LEU A 366 7.29 -7.38 25.47
C LEU A 366 7.44 -6.44 24.28
N ALA A 367 8.08 -6.89 23.19
CA ALA A 367 8.23 -6.09 21.98
C ALA A 367 6.89 -5.74 21.34
N ARG A 368 5.92 -6.68 21.33
CA ARG A 368 4.53 -6.42 20.88
C ARG A 368 3.85 -5.33 21.70
N LEU A 369 4.10 -5.27 23.01
CA LEU A 369 3.63 -4.21 23.91
C LEU A 369 4.49 -2.93 23.85
N ARG A 370 5.39 -2.81 22.87
CA ARG A 370 6.32 -1.69 22.69
C ARG A 370 7.34 -1.51 23.82
N ARG A 371 7.49 -2.49 24.73
CA ARG A 371 8.46 -2.52 25.84
C ARG A 371 9.81 -3.07 25.38
N HIS A 372 10.37 -2.47 24.32
CA HIS A 372 11.59 -2.97 23.67
C HIS A 372 12.82 -2.98 24.60
N SER A 373 12.98 -1.98 25.47
CA SER A 373 14.07 -1.95 26.44
C SER A 373 14.00 -3.11 27.44
N ASP A 374 12.79 -3.46 27.88
CA ASP A 374 12.57 -4.60 28.79
C ASP A 374 12.87 -5.92 28.07
N ALA A 375 12.52 -6.03 26.79
CA ALA A 375 12.87 -7.19 25.97
C ALA A 375 14.40 -7.36 25.80
N VAL A 376 15.15 -6.28 25.57
CA VAL A 376 16.62 -6.33 25.56
C VAL A 376 17.18 -6.75 26.93
N ALA A 377 16.61 -6.23 28.02
CA ALA A 377 17.02 -6.57 29.38
C ALA A 377 16.78 -8.07 29.69
N ALA A 378 15.65 -8.63 29.27
CA ALA A 378 15.33 -10.05 29.45
C ALA A 378 16.29 -10.98 28.68
N LEU A 379 16.71 -10.59 27.47
CA LEU A 379 17.61 -11.41 26.63
C LEU A 379 19.09 -11.28 27.02
N THR A 380 19.49 -10.20 27.67
CA THR A 380 20.91 -9.91 27.92
C THR A 380 21.63 -10.97 28.77
N PRO A 381 21.09 -11.43 29.91
CA PRO A 381 21.72 -12.50 30.70
C PRO A 381 21.89 -13.82 29.92
N LEU A 382 20.96 -14.12 29.01
CA LEU A 382 20.98 -15.35 28.21
C LEU A 382 22.08 -15.33 27.15
N VAL A 383 22.35 -14.19 26.53
CA VAL A 383 23.43 -14.04 25.55
C VAL A 383 24.83 -14.20 26.17
N GLU A 384 24.95 -13.85 27.45
CA GLU A 384 26.21 -13.93 28.21
C GLU A 384 26.53 -15.36 28.69
N ASP A 385 25.56 -16.29 28.69
CA ASP A 385 25.79 -17.69 29.04
C ASP A 385 26.54 -18.43 27.93
N GLU A 386 27.84 -18.65 28.13
CA GLU A 386 28.70 -19.37 27.19
C GLU A 386 28.48 -20.89 27.19
N GLU A 387 27.79 -21.44 28.20
CA GLU A 387 27.47 -22.86 28.29
C GLU A 387 26.13 -23.23 27.64
N MET A 388 25.44 -22.25 27.03
CA MET A 388 24.24 -22.48 26.23
C MET A 388 24.57 -23.15 24.89
N ASP A 389 23.68 -24.02 24.40
CA ASP A 389 23.77 -24.62 23.07
C ASP A 389 23.99 -23.56 21.98
N SER A 390 24.81 -23.85 20.98
CA SER A 390 25.22 -22.86 19.95
C SER A 390 24.01 -22.29 19.22
N VAL A 391 23.05 -23.13 18.85
CA VAL A 391 21.86 -22.71 18.10
C VAL A 391 20.86 -21.99 19.01
N ASP A 392 20.71 -22.40 20.29
CA ASP A 392 19.87 -21.66 21.25
C ASP A 392 20.45 -20.27 21.54
N ARG A 393 21.77 -20.18 21.69
CA ARG A 393 22.45 -18.91 21.91
C ARG A 393 22.37 -18.01 20.68
N ALA A 394 22.51 -18.57 19.47
CA ALA A 394 22.29 -17.85 18.22
C ALA A 394 20.85 -17.34 18.09
N TRP A 395 19.87 -18.13 18.55
CA TRP A 395 18.47 -17.75 18.58
C TRP A 395 18.17 -16.57 19.51
N VAL A 396 18.71 -16.59 20.73
CA VAL A 396 18.62 -15.46 21.68
C VAL A 396 19.33 -14.22 21.11
N LEU A 397 20.52 -14.39 20.53
CA LEU A 397 21.30 -13.32 19.90
C LEU A 397 20.53 -12.63 18.77
N VAL A 398 19.92 -13.37 17.84
CA VAL A 398 19.19 -12.76 16.72
C VAL A 398 17.94 -12.00 17.20
N GLN A 399 17.28 -12.48 18.26
CA GLN A 399 16.15 -11.77 18.86
C GLN A 399 16.59 -10.47 19.53
N ARG A 400 17.70 -10.49 20.28
CA ARG A 400 18.24 -9.27 20.88
C ARG A 400 18.68 -8.30 19.80
N ALA A 401 19.32 -8.79 18.73
CA ALA A 401 19.71 -7.99 17.59
C ALA A 401 18.50 -7.29 16.94
N ARG A 402 17.41 -8.03 16.72
CA ARG A 402 16.16 -7.50 16.17
C ARG A 402 15.56 -6.40 17.05
N VAL A 403 15.47 -6.61 18.36
CA VAL A 403 14.90 -5.61 19.28
C VAL A 403 15.81 -4.38 19.44
N SER A 404 17.13 -4.58 19.49
CA SER A 404 18.11 -3.49 19.47
C SER A 404 17.99 -2.63 18.22
N ALA A 405 17.75 -3.25 17.05
CA ALA A 405 17.51 -2.52 15.81
C ALA A 405 16.24 -1.64 15.87
N GLU A 406 15.17 -2.12 16.52
CA GLU A 406 13.93 -1.36 16.66
C GLU A 406 14.11 -0.09 17.49
N ILE A 407 14.92 -0.11 18.55
CA ILE A 407 15.22 1.07 19.38
C ILE A 407 16.31 1.97 18.82
N GLY A 408 16.97 1.54 17.73
CA GLY A 408 18.01 2.27 17.02
C GLY A 408 19.45 1.98 17.47
N ASP A 409 19.67 0.94 18.29
CA ASP A 409 21.00 0.43 18.63
C ASP A 409 21.50 -0.53 17.54
N LEU A 410 21.91 0.06 16.41
CA LEU A 410 22.38 -0.68 15.24
C LEU A 410 23.76 -1.32 15.45
N GLU A 411 24.55 -0.81 16.40
CA GLU A 411 25.86 -1.38 16.75
C GLU A 411 25.67 -2.73 17.45
N SER A 412 24.87 -2.77 18.52
CA SER A 412 24.55 -4.02 19.21
C SER A 412 23.83 -5.00 18.29
N CYS A 413 22.91 -4.51 17.44
CA CYS A 413 22.25 -5.34 16.43
C CYS A 413 23.27 -6.07 15.53
N ARG A 414 24.20 -5.32 14.95
CA ARG A 414 25.20 -5.90 14.04
C ARG A 414 26.16 -6.83 14.78
N GLY A 415 26.59 -6.46 15.99
CA GLY A 415 27.47 -7.28 16.83
C GLY A 415 26.85 -8.63 17.18
N ASP A 416 25.59 -8.63 17.61
CA ASP A 416 24.88 -9.85 17.97
C ASP A 416 24.57 -10.73 16.75
N ALA A 417 24.18 -10.13 15.62
CA ALA A 417 23.91 -10.87 14.39
C ALA A 417 25.19 -11.54 13.84
N LEU A 418 26.35 -10.88 13.90
CA LEU A 418 27.63 -11.49 13.51
C LEU A 418 27.99 -12.69 14.40
N ARG A 419 27.82 -12.56 15.71
CA ARG A 419 28.06 -13.66 16.67
C ARG A 419 27.10 -14.83 16.43
N ALA A 420 25.83 -14.55 16.17
CA ALA A 420 24.84 -15.57 15.85
C ALA A 420 25.21 -16.33 14.56
N ARG A 421 25.66 -15.61 13.52
CA ARG A 421 26.11 -16.22 12.26
C ARG A 421 27.24 -17.22 12.48
N ASP A 422 28.23 -16.84 13.28
CA ASP A 422 29.40 -17.68 13.57
C ASP A 422 29.00 -18.96 14.34
N LEU A 423 28.03 -18.86 15.25
CA LEU A 423 27.50 -20.00 16.02
C LEU A 423 26.66 -20.98 15.19
N LEU A 424 26.09 -20.54 14.06
CA LEU A 424 25.25 -21.38 13.20
C LEU A 424 26.07 -22.19 12.19
N VAL A 425 27.37 -21.92 12.06
CA VAL A 425 28.26 -22.67 11.16
C VAL A 425 28.30 -24.14 11.58
N GLY A 426 28.02 -25.05 10.63
CA GLY A 426 28.03 -26.50 10.86
C GLY A 426 26.72 -27.08 11.37
N HIS A 427 25.68 -26.27 11.59
CA HIS A 427 24.36 -26.72 12.06
C HIS A 427 23.32 -26.83 10.93
N SER A 428 23.74 -27.10 9.70
CA SER A 428 22.86 -27.11 8.52
C SER A 428 21.88 -28.28 8.46
N ASP A 429 21.97 -29.25 9.38
CA ASP A 429 20.99 -30.35 9.55
C ASP A 429 19.83 -29.95 10.47
N ASP A 430 19.98 -28.86 11.23
CA ASP A 430 18.92 -28.32 12.07
C ASP A 430 18.06 -27.31 11.28
N VAL A 431 16.82 -27.70 11.05
CA VAL A 431 15.77 -26.89 10.39
C VAL A 431 15.51 -25.55 11.07
N THR A 432 15.61 -25.50 12.41
CA THR A 432 15.47 -24.26 13.18
C THR A 432 16.69 -23.37 13.03
N ALA A 433 17.90 -23.95 12.93
CA ALA A 433 19.13 -23.20 12.70
C ALA A 433 19.11 -22.47 11.35
N SER A 434 18.54 -23.10 10.31
CA SER A 434 18.40 -22.47 8.99
C SER A 434 17.41 -21.29 9.01
N ALA A 435 16.28 -21.41 9.72
CA ALA A 435 15.34 -20.29 9.92
C ALA A 435 15.97 -19.13 10.72
N ILE A 436 16.74 -19.45 11.77
CA ILE A 436 17.50 -18.46 12.55
C ILE A 436 18.57 -17.79 11.67
N ALA A 437 19.26 -18.54 10.81
CA ALA A 437 20.25 -18.00 9.88
C ALA A 437 19.61 -16.99 8.89
N ALA A 438 18.40 -17.27 8.40
CA ALA A 438 17.63 -16.33 7.59
C ALA A 438 17.39 -15.00 8.31
N ALA A 439 16.98 -15.07 9.58
CA ALA A 439 16.79 -13.89 10.43
C ALA A 439 18.11 -13.12 10.64
N VAL A 440 19.23 -13.83 10.84
CA VAL A 440 20.56 -13.22 11.01
C VAL A 440 20.98 -12.44 9.77
N GLU A 441 20.87 -13.04 8.58
CA GLU A 441 21.24 -12.37 7.32
C GLU A 441 20.36 -11.14 7.07
N TRP A 442 19.08 -11.19 7.43
CA TRP A 442 18.20 -10.02 7.41
C TRP A 442 18.71 -8.90 8.31
N GLN A 443 19.08 -9.19 9.57
CA GLN A 443 19.58 -8.15 10.49
C GLN A 443 20.90 -7.54 10.01
N LEU A 444 21.82 -8.35 9.47
CA LEU A 444 23.08 -7.88 8.92
C LEU A 444 22.89 -6.96 7.72
N SER A 445 21.97 -7.32 6.82
CA SER A 445 21.65 -6.52 5.64
C SER A 445 20.91 -5.24 6.03
N MET A 446 19.89 -5.30 6.89
CA MET A 446 19.09 -4.13 7.25
C MET A 446 19.77 -3.16 8.21
N SER A 447 20.79 -3.61 8.95
CA SER A 447 21.69 -2.75 9.75
C SER A 447 22.81 -2.11 8.92
N ALA A 448 22.97 -2.47 7.64
CA ALA A 448 23.94 -1.83 6.74
C ALA A 448 23.38 -0.54 6.12
N PRO A 449 24.25 0.39 5.68
CA PRO A 449 23.86 1.51 4.82
C PRO A 449 23.08 1.01 3.61
N ILE A 450 22.16 1.82 3.07
CA ILE A 450 21.26 1.37 1.98
C ILE A 450 22.02 0.88 0.74
N GLU A 451 23.19 1.46 0.48
CA GLU A 451 24.09 1.15 -0.65
C GLU A 451 24.79 -0.20 -0.48
N ASP A 452 24.97 -0.66 0.76
CA ASP A 452 25.69 -1.89 1.12
C ASP A 452 24.74 -3.07 1.39
N ARG A 453 23.42 -2.89 1.17
CA ARG A 453 22.43 -3.94 1.46
C ARG A 453 22.50 -5.06 0.43
N ASP A 454 22.78 -6.26 0.91
CA ASP A 454 22.75 -7.48 0.10
C ASP A 454 21.37 -8.15 0.19
N TYR A 455 20.49 -7.81 -0.75
CA TYR A 455 19.16 -8.40 -0.83
C TYR A 455 19.17 -9.83 -1.39
N LEU A 456 20.20 -10.21 -2.16
CA LEU A 456 20.28 -11.54 -2.77
C LEU A 456 20.64 -12.59 -1.72
N SER A 457 21.61 -12.29 -0.85
CA SER A 457 21.96 -13.19 0.25
C SER A 457 20.81 -13.36 1.24
N VAL A 458 20.08 -12.29 1.53
CA VAL A 458 18.85 -12.36 2.35
C VAL A 458 17.80 -13.26 1.71
N ALA A 459 17.55 -13.12 0.41
CA ALA A 459 16.58 -13.95 -0.30
C ALA A 459 16.99 -15.43 -0.33
N ALA A 460 18.28 -15.70 -0.55
CA ALA A 460 18.81 -17.06 -0.53
C ALA A 460 18.74 -17.70 0.87
N ALA A 461 19.03 -16.93 1.93
CA ALA A 461 18.94 -17.41 3.30
C ALA A 461 17.50 -17.66 3.75
N ALA A 462 16.54 -16.90 3.22
CA ALA A 462 15.11 -17.06 3.53
C ALA A 462 14.47 -18.33 2.92
N ASP A 463 15.14 -19.00 1.99
CA ASP A 463 14.68 -20.22 1.34
C ASP A 463 14.87 -21.45 2.24
N THR A 464 13.98 -21.58 3.24
CA THR A 464 14.01 -22.65 4.25
C THR A 464 12.68 -23.40 4.29
N SER A 465 12.69 -24.67 4.72
CA SER A 465 11.45 -25.45 4.91
C SER A 465 10.48 -24.78 5.89
N VAL A 466 11.01 -24.14 6.94
CA VAL A 466 10.19 -23.39 7.92
C VAL A 466 9.51 -22.19 7.24
N SER A 467 10.21 -21.46 6.38
CA SER A 467 9.62 -20.39 5.55
C SER A 467 8.50 -20.90 4.66
N LEU A 468 8.72 -22.01 3.96
CA LEU A 468 7.70 -22.63 3.11
C LEU A 468 6.45 -23.03 3.90
N TRP A 469 6.61 -23.67 5.07
CA TRP A 469 5.48 -24.07 5.91
C TRP A 469 4.68 -22.88 6.43
N ARG A 470 5.33 -21.76 6.77
CA ARG A 470 4.61 -20.53 7.17
C ARG A 470 3.82 -19.95 6.00
N TRP A 471 4.39 -19.89 4.79
CA TRP A 471 3.67 -19.42 3.60
C TRP A 471 2.50 -20.32 3.22
N GLN A 472 2.62 -21.64 3.44
CA GLN A 472 1.50 -22.57 3.27
C GLN A 472 0.32 -22.22 4.19
N ARG A 473 0.60 -21.92 5.47
CA ARG A 473 -0.44 -21.47 6.43
C ARG A 473 -1.07 -20.16 6.02
N VAL A 474 -0.28 -19.20 5.53
CA VAL A 474 -0.81 -17.95 4.98
C VAL A 474 -1.74 -18.23 3.80
N GLY A 475 -1.35 -19.14 2.90
CA GLY A 475 -2.20 -19.57 1.78
C GLY A 475 -3.54 -20.14 2.25
N TRP A 476 -3.53 -21.03 3.25
CA TRP A 476 -4.76 -21.57 3.85
C TRP A 476 -5.60 -20.48 4.54
N GLY A 477 -4.95 -19.58 5.28
CA GLY A 477 -5.62 -18.48 5.97
C GLY A 477 -6.34 -17.54 5.00
N LEU A 478 -5.67 -17.14 3.93
CA LEU A 478 -6.24 -16.28 2.87
C LEU A 478 -7.33 -16.99 2.07
N ALA A 479 -7.18 -18.28 1.77
CA ALA A 479 -8.24 -19.06 1.13
C ALA A 479 -9.50 -19.11 2.00
N SER A 480 -9.34 -19.37 3.31
CA SER A 480 -10.46 -19.36 4.26
C SER A 480 -11.11 -17.98 4.38
N ALA A 481 -10.34 -16.91 4.31
CA ALA A 481 -10.85 -15.53 4.31
C ALA A 481 -11.64 -15.21 3.04
N ALA A 482 -11.15 -15.62 1.88
CA ALA A 482 -11.85 -15.45 0.61
C ALA A 482 -13.19 -16.21 0.60
N ASP A 483 -13.19 -17.45 1.11
CA ASP A 483 -14.41 -18.24 1.28
C ASP A 483 -15.40 -17.55 2.22
N ALA A 484 -14.94 -17.06 3.37
CA ALA A 484 -15.79 -16.35 4.33
C ALA A 484 -16.41 -15.07 3.73
N GLY A 485 -15.60 -14.27 3.03
CA GLY A 485 -16.06 -13.06 2.34
C GLY A 485 -17.09 -13.37 1.25
N PHE A 486 -16.88 -14.44 0.47
CA PHE A 486 -17.85 -14.87 -0.55
C PHE A 486 -19.18 -15.32 0.07
N ARG A 487 -19.14 -16.11 1.17
CA ARG A 487 -20.35 -16.53 1.89
C ARG A 487 -21.12 -15.35 2.47
N GLN A 488 -20.41 -14.36 3.03
CA GLN A 488 -21.02 -13.13 3.54
C GLN A 488 -21.68 -12.32 2.42
N TRP A 489 -20.97 -12.12 1.30
CA TRP A 489 -21.52 -11.45 0.12
C TRP A 489 -22.75 -12.17 -0.44
N ALA A 490 -22.74 -13.50 -0.45
CA ALA A 490 -23.86 -14.34 -0.87
C ALA A 490 -25.02 -14.38 0.16
N GLN A 491 -24.87 -13.73 1.31
CA GLN A 491 -25.84 -13.75 2.42
C GLN A 491 -26.20 -15.17 2.87
N GLU A 492 -25.20 -16.06 2.91
CA GLU A 492 -25.41 -17.45 3.31
C GLU A 492 -25.87 -17.54 4.78
N LEU A 493 -27.04 -18.17 5.01
CA LEU A 493 -27.64 -18.35 6.34
C LEU A 493 -27.26 -19.68 7.00
N SER A 494 -26.42 -20.51 6.35
CA SER A 494 -26.03 -21.81 6.88
C SER A 494 -25.14 -21.62 8.13
N ILE A 495 -25.39 -22.45 9.15
CA ILE A 495 -24.58 -22.47 10.37
C ILE A 495 -23.75 -23.74 10.33
N THR A 496 -22.42 -23.59 10.21
CA THR A 496 -21.49 -24.71 10.35
C THR A 496 -21.41 -25.10 11.82
N ILE A 497 -21.97 -26.24 12.19
CA ILE A 497 -21.85 -26.80 13.54
C ILE A 497 -20.44 -27.43 13.67
N GLY A 498 -19.61 -26.88 14.56
CA GLY A 498 -18.27 -27.42 14.87
C GLY A 498 -17.10 -26.80 14.09
N GLY A 499 -17.34 -26.06 13.00
CA GLY A 499 -16.30 -25.27 12.31
C GLY A 499 -16.12 -23.90 12.96
N SER A 500 -14.88 -23.43 13.17
CA SER A 500 -14.65 -22.04 13.56
C SER A 500 -14.86 -21.12 12.36
N ARG A 501 -15.61 -20.02 12.54
CA ARG A 501 -15.63 -18.91 11.55
C ARG A 501 -14.26 -18.23 11.40
N ASP A 502 -13.37 -18.42 12.38
CA ASP A 502 -12.06 -17.78 12.48
C ASP A 502 -10.88 -18.73 12.14
N HIS A 503 -11.10 -19.75 11.30
CA HIS A 503 -10.01 -20.62 10.87
C HIS A 503 -8.91 -19.82 10.13
N GLY A 504 -9.30 -18.85 9.32
CA GLY A 504 -8.36 -17.97 8.61
C GLY A 504 -7.50 -17.11 9.53
N GLY A 505 -8.08 -16.54 10.60
CA GLY A 505 -7.35 -15.73 11.56
C GLY A 505 -6.35 -16.55 12.39
N ALA A 506 -6.72 -17.77 12.77
CA ALA A 506 -5.82 -18.68 13.50
C ALA A 506 -4.59 -19.12 12.69
N GLU A 507 -4.77 -19.41 11.39
CA GLU A 507 -3.64 -19.77 10.51
C GLU A 507 -2.67 -18.61 10.32
N LEU A 508 -3.18 -17.39 10.10
CA LEU A 508 -2.37 -16.18 10.01
C LEU A 508 -1.67 -15.85 11.32
N PHE A 509 -2.35 -15.99 12.46
CA PHE A 509 -1.75 -15.82 13.78
C PHE A 509 -0.58 -16.78 14.00
N GLY A 510 -0.76 -18.07 13.70
CA GLY A 510 0.31 -19.05 13.84
C GLY A 510 1.51 -18.77 12.92
N ALA A 511 1.26 -18.34 11.68
CA ALA A 511 2.33 -17.93 10.77
C ALA A 511 3.08 -16.68 11.27
N GLU A 512 2.34 -15.68 11.75
CA GLU A 512 2.87 -14.44 12.34
C GLU A 512 3.71 -14.72 13.59
N LEU A 513 3.18 -15.49 14.55
CA LEU A 513 3.84 -15.83 15.80
C LEU A 513 5.10 -16.66 15.56
N CYS A 514 5.04 -17.64 14.66
CA CYS A 514 6.20 -18.45 14.29
C CYS A 514 7.31 -17.61 13.64
N ALA A 515 6.97 -16.68 12.74
CA ALA A 515 7.95 -15.74 12.16
C ALA A 515 8.56 -14.82 13.23
N ASP A 516 7.73 -14.35 14.16
CA ASP A 516 8.13 -13.52 15.29
C ASP A 516 9.14 -14.25 16.18
N LEU A 517 8.80 -15.47 16.59
CA LEU A 517 9.64 -16.34 17.43
C LEU A 517 10.93 -16.78 16.72
N ALA A 518 10.92 -16.95 15.41
CA ALA A 518 12.15 -17.24 14.63
C ALA A 518 13.10 -16.03 14.51
N GLY A 519 12.61 -14.80 14.77
CA GLY A 519 13.36 -13.57 14.57
C GLY A 519 13.28 -13.03 13.14
N GLU A 520 12.45 -13.62 12.28
CA GLU A 520 12.29 -13.27 10.87
C GLU A 520 11.40 -12.04 10.70
N HIS A 521 12.01 -10.88 10.92
CA HIS A 521 11.32 -9.61 11.02
C HIS A 521 10.51 -9.24 9.76
N ALA A 522 11.02 -9.51 8.55
CA ALA A 522 10.32 -9.21 7.31
C ALA A 522 9.03 -10.04 7.12
N ALA A 523 9.12 -11.34 7.45
CA ALA A 523 7.99 -12.26 7.38
C ALA A 523 6.94 -11.87 8.44
N TRP A 524 7.37 -11.59 9.67
CA TRP A 524 6.49 -11.11 10.74
C TRP A 524 5.72 -9.86 10.32
N LYS A 525 6.38 -8.81 9.81
CA LYS A 525 5.71 -7.59 9.34
C LYS A 525 4.64 -7.89 8.28
N THR A 526 4.97 -8.76 7.33
CA THR A 526 4.06 -9.13 6.23
C THR A 526 2.83 -9.84 6.75
N PHE A 527 2.99 -10.81 7.65
CA PHE A 527 1.88 -11.60 8.18
C PHE A 527 1.03 -10.81 9.18
N ALA A 528 1.66 -9.97 10.02
CA ALA A 528 0.96 -9.04 10.90
C ALA A 528 0.09 -8.05 10.10
N SER A 529 0.61 -7.48 9.00
CA SER A 529 -0.17 -6.62 8.10
C SER A 529 -1.35 -7.35 7.45
N LEU A 530 -1.16 -8.59 6.99
CA LEU A 530 -2.24 -9.38 6.38
C LEU A 530 -3.36 -9.69 7.40
N ARG A 531 -2.97 -10.14 8.59
CA ARG A 531 -3.92 -10.41 9.68
C ARG A 531 -4.66 -9.15 10.13
N ALA A 532 -3.94 -8.04 10.27
CA ALA A 532 -4.51 -6.74 10.63
C ALA A 532 -5.58 -6.27 9.63
N ARG A 533 -5.29 -6.37 8.32
CA ARG A 533 -6.27 -6.04 7.27
C ARG A 533 -7.49 -6.95 7.31
N LEU A 534 -7.28 -8.25 7.50
CA LEU A 534 -8.38 -9.20 7.61
C LEU A 534 -9.28 -8.88 8.81
N ARG A 535 -8.67 -8.50 9.94
CA ARG A 535 -9.35 -8.10 11.17
C ARG A 535 -10.22 -6.86 10.94
N ILE A 536 -9.66 -5.82 10.34
CA ILE A 536 -10.38 -4.58 10.01
C ILE A 536 -11.56 -4.88 9.07
N GLN A 537 -11.36 -5.69 8.03
CA GLN A 537 -12.42 -6.02 7.05
C GLN A 537 -13.60 -6.78 7.67
N HIS A 538 -13.36 -7.60 8.69
CA HIS A 538 -14.40 -8.40 9.34
C HIS A 538 -14.92 -7.79 10.64
N ALA A 539 -14.45 -6.61 11.05
CA ALA A 539 -14.79 -5.98 12.32
C ALA A 539 -16.30 -5.78 12.50
N ALA A 540 -17.01 -5.33 11.47
CA ALA A 540 -18.46 -5.11 11.47
C ALA A 540 -19.29 -6.40 11.71
N GLY A 541 -18.69 -7.58 11.50
CA GLY A 541 -19.32 -8.87 11.77
C GLY A 541 -19.00 -9.47 13.15
N SER A 542 -18.19 -8.78 13.96
CA SER A 542 -17.70 -9.26 15.24
C SER A 542 -18.60 -8.85 16.41
N ASN A 543 -18.41 -9.48 17.58
CA ASN A 543 -19.13 -9.11 18.81
C ASN A 543 -18.63 -7.78 19.42
N ASN A 544 -17.47 -7.27 19.00
CA ASN A 544 -16.86 -6.05 19.52
C ASN A 544 -16.08 -5.33 18.41
N GLU A 545 -16.83 -4.74 17.47
CA GLU A 545 -16.30 -4.06 16.28
C GLU A 545 -15.23 -3.01 16.60
N THR A 546 -15.49 -2.16 17.60
CA THR A 546 -14.56 -1.11 18.03
C THR A 546 -13.19 -1.69 18.39
N ASN A 547 -13.17 -2.78 19.16
CA ASN A 547 -11.92 -3.40 19.59
C ASN A 547 -11.18 -4.07 18.41
N GLU A 548 -11.91 -4.75 17.52
CA GLU A 548 -11.34 -5.35 16.31
C GLU A 548 -10.68 -4.30 15.41
N LEU A 549 -11.31 -3.13 15.25
CA LEU A 549 -10.73 -2.02 14.50
C LEU A 549 -9.49 -1.43 15.19
N ILE A 550 -9.55 -1.21 16.50
CA ILE A 550 -8.41 -0.67 17.27
C ILE A 550 -7.21 -1.61 17.18
N GLU A 551 -7.40 -2.90 17.45
CA GLU A 551 -6.31 -3.88 17.41
C GLU A 551 -5.78 -4.08 15.98
N GLY A 552 -6.65 -4.07 14.97
CA GLY A 552 -6.23 -4.13 13.57
C GLY A 552 -5.39 -2.92 13.16
N LEU A 553 -5.81 -1.71 13.52
CA LEU A 553 -5.06 -0.49 13.22
C LEU A 553 -3.73 -0.43 13.99
N ASP A 554 -3.70 -0.82 15.27
CA ASP A 554 -2.47 -0.88 16.07
C ASP A 554 -1.47 -1.87 15.45
N ALA A 555 -1.95 -3.02 14.98
CA ALA A 555 -1.13 -3.99 14.26
C ALA A 555 -0.60 -3.47 12.92
N LEU A 556 -1.36 -2.64 12.18
CA LEU A 556 -0.85 -1.93 11.00
C LEU A 556 0.26 -0.94 11.36
N VAL A 557 0.11 -0.20 12.47
CA VAL A 557 1.14 0.70 12.98
C VAL A 557 2.41 -0.08 13.30
N CYS A 558 2.31 -1.12 14.14
CA CYS A 558 3.43 -1.95 14.60
C CYS A 558 4.13 -2.71 13.46
N SER A 559 3.39 -3.14 12.43
CA SER A 559 3.96 -3.81 11.26
C SER A 559 4.57 -2.86 10.23
N GLY A 560 4.41 -1.54 10.39
CA GLY A 560 4.97 -0.54 9.48
C GLY A 560 4.28 -0.48 8.11
N ASP A 561 3.03 -0.93 7.99
CA ASP A 561 2.25 -0.88 6.74
C ASP A 561 1.49 0.46 6.63
N ASP A 562 2.23 1.50 6.23
CA ASP A 562 1.69 2.85 6.10
C ASP A 562 0.59 2.92 5.04
N LYS A 563 0.73 2.22 3.91
CA LYS A 563 -0.25 2.25 2.82
C LYS A 563 -1.63 1.75 3.26
N SER A 564 -1.68 0.60 3.93
CA SER A 564 -2.95 0.06 4.43
C SER A 564 -3.50 0.91 5.57
N LEU A 565 -2.64 1.45 6.43
CA LEU A 565 -3.05 2.34 7.51
C LEU A 565 -3.69 3.63 6.98
N LYS A 566 -3.12 4.24 5.93
CA LYS A 566 -3.69 5.43 5.28
C LYS A 566 -5.09 5.17 4.73
N LEU A 567 -5.32 4.00 4.12
CA LEU A 567 -6.64 3.61 3.62
C LEU A 567 -7.65 3.38 4.75
N ALA A 568 -7.24 2.67 5.81
CA ALA A 568 -8.11 2.36 6.93
C ALA A 568 -8.50 3.61 7.74
N LEU A 569 -7.53 4.45 8.09
CA LEU A 569 -7.79 5.74 8.75
C LEU A 569 -8.65 6.63 7.85
N GLY A 570 -8.33 6.73 6.55
CA GLY A 570 -9.12 7.49 5.60
C GLY A 570 -10.59 7.07 5.58
N HIS A 571 -10.88 5.77 5.57
CA HIS A 571 -12.24 5.25 5.63
C HIS A 571 -12.97 5.64 6.93
N LEU A 572 -12.34 5.47 8.09
CA LEU A 572 -12.92 5.84 9.38
C LEU A 572 -13.17 7.35 9.52
N LEU A 573 -12.29 8.17 8.96
CA LEU A 573 -12.50 9.62 8.94
C LEU A 573 -13.70 10.01 8.06
N TRP A 574 -14.02 9.22 7.04
CA TRP A 574 -15.16 9.42 6.14
C TRP A 574 -16.48 8.95 6.72
N ASP A 575 -16.53 7.69 7.16
CA ASP A 575 -17.78 7.02 7.49
C ASP A 575 -17.94 6.77 9.01
N GLY A 576 -16.92 7.10 9.81
CA GLY A 576 -16.84 6.76 11.23
C GLY A 576 -16.44 5.30 11.47
N PRO A 577 -16.25 4.88 12.73
CA PRO A 577 -16.26 5.71 13.94
C PRO A 577 -14.88 6.39 14.19
N ILE A 578 -14.87 7.71 14.39
CA ILE A 578 -13.64 8.52 14.49
C ILE A 578 -12.88 8.36 15.81
N ASP A 579 -13.57 7.95 16.88
CA ASP A 579 -12.98 7.67 18.19
C ASP A 579 -11.99 6.50 18.15
N VAL A 580 -12.24 5.50 17.30
CA VAL A 580 -11.30 4.40 17.00
C VAL A 580 -10.00 4.96 16.43
N ALA A 581 -10.08 5.87 15.45
CA ALA A 581 -8.90 6.52 14.88
C ALA A 581 -8.16 7.36 15.93
N ALA A 582 -8.89 8.13 16.74
CA ALA A 582 -8.32 8.92 17.83
C ALA A 582 -7.59 8.03 18.85
N SER A 583 -8.18 6.89 19.24
CA SER A 583 -7.59 5.96 20.19
C SER A 583 -6.24 5.43 19.71
N VAL A 584 -6.10 5.09 18.43
CA VAL A 584 -4.84 4.55 17.88
C VAL A 584 -3.79 5.64 17.75
N VAL A 585 -4.17 6.80 17.23
CA VAL A 585 -3.26 7.92 17.04
C VAL A 585 -2.73 8.46 18.38
N SER A 586 -3.56 8.47 19.43
CA SER A 586 -3.13 8.89 20.78
C SER A 586 -2.02 8.04 21.39
N ARG A 587 -1.80 6.81 20.90
CA ARG A 587 -0.72 5.91 21.35
C ARG A 587 0.62 6.22 20.67
N ILE A 588 0.66 7.16 19.73
CA ILE A 588 1.88 7.55 19.02
C ILE A 588 2.53 8.71 19.80
N GLY A 589 3.39 8.37 20.75
CA GLY A 589 4.11 9.33 21.59
C GLY A 589 5.40 9.85 20.96
N ALA A 590 5.85 11.04 21.39
CA ALA A 590 7.13 11.62 20.98
C ALA A 590 8.29 10.73 21.49
N GLY A 591 9.23 10.39 20.61
CA GLY A 591 10.40 9.56 20.96
C GLY A 591 10.12 8.08 21.24
N GLY A 592 8.86 7.63 21.22
CA GLY A 592 8.46 6.23 21.37
C GLY A 592 8.49 5.42 20.07
N TRP A 593 9.02 5.99 18.99
CA TRP A 593 9.01 5.37 17.67
C TRP A 593 10.12 4.33 17.56
N THR A 594 9.87 3.35 16.72
CA THR A 594 10.81 2.30 16.35
C THR A 594 11.18 2.40 14.89
N ARG A 595 12.27 1.75 14.49
CA ARG A 595 12.69 1.64 13.08
C ARG A 595 11.55 1.21 12.16
N THR A 596 10.68 0.28 12.59
CA THR A 596 9.54 -0.19 11.80
C THR A 596 8.34 0.74 11.82
N THR A 597 8.09 1.42 12.94
CA THR A 597 6.91 2.28 13.10
C THR A 597 7.10 3.70 12.57
N VAL A 598 8.32 4.10 12.18
CA VAL A 598 8.57 5.46 11.61
C VAL A 598 7.61 5.80 10.46
N PRO A 599 7.46 4.99 9.39
CA PRO A 599 6.59 5.34 8.26
C PRO A 599 5.12 5.45 8.65
N THR A 600 4.62 4.51 9.46
CA THR A 600 3.22 4.49 9.91
C THR A 600 2.91 5.61 10.89
N SER A 601 3.86 5.97 11.76
CA SER A 601 3.70 7.08 12.71
C SER A 601 3.57 8.41 11.99
N PHE A 602 4.43 8.69 11.00
CA PHE A 602 4.28 9.86 10.15
C PHE A 602 2.93 9.86 9.42
N ALA A 603 2.55 8.74 8.80
CA ALA A 603 1.30 8.60 8.06
C ALA A 603 0.04 8.82 8.93
N ALA A 604 0.03 8.25 10.14
CA ALA A 604 -1.08 8.39 11.07
C ALA A 604 -1.26 9.84 11.54
N LEU A 605 -0.16 10.51 11.89
CA LEU A 605 -0.17 11.92 12.32
C LEU A 605 -0.55 12.86 11.17
N GLU A 606 -0.12 12.58 9.94
CA GLU A 606 -0.50 13.36 8.76
C GLU A 606 -2.02 13.33 8.52
N ILE A 607 -2.62 12.15 8.65
CA ILE A 607 -4.03 11.91 8.31
C ILE A 607 -4.97 12.30 9.45
N ALA A 608 -4.65 11.90 10.68
CA ALA A 608 -5.54 11.95 11.85
C ALA A 608 -4.89 12.66 13.05
N GLY A 609 -3.81 13.42 12.84
CA GLY A 609 -3.16 14.20 13.89
C GLY A 609 -4.05 15.28 14.53
N ASP A 610 -5.13 15.68 13.85
CA ASP A 610 -6.09 16.65 14.36
C ASP A 610 -7.04 16.06 15.43
N LEU A 611 -6.94 14.76 15.68
CA LEU A 611 -7.67 14.05 16.74
C LEU A 611 -6.90 13.97 18.06
N LEU A 612 -5.63 14.39 18.11
CA LEU A 612 -4.89 14.46 19.37
C LEU A 612 -5.43 15.59 20.27
N GLY A 613 -5.26 15.41 21.58
CA GLY A 613 -5.44 16.50 22.55
C GLY A 613 -4.35 17.57 22.41
N GLU A 614 -4.64 18.80 22.87
CA GLU A 614 -3.79 19.97 22.62
C GLU A 614 -2.35 19.82 23.15
N ASP A 615 -2.20 19.23 24.34
CA ASP A 615 -0.89 19.02 24.98
C ASP A 615 -0.03 18.03 24.18
N ALA A 616 -0.61 16.87 23.83
CA ALA A 616 0.07 15.83 23.06
C ALA A 616 0.43 16.31 21.64
N ALA A 617 -0.46 17.09 21.00
CA ALA A 617 -0.18 17.70 19.71
C ALA A 617 0.99 18.70 19.79
N GLY A 618 1.02 19.53 20.84
CA GLY A 618 2.09 20.50 21.09
C GLY A 618 3.45 19.82 21.31
N GLU A 619 3.50 18.78 22.15
CA GLU A 619 4.72 17.98 22.39
C GLU A 619 5.23 17.33 21.10
N MET A 620 4.34 16.69 20.34
CA MET A 620 4.69 16.04 19.07
C MET A 620 5.18 17.05 18.03
N LEU A 621 4.56 18.22 17.91
CA LEU A 621 5.01 19.28 16.99
C LEU A 621 6.40 19.80 17.33
N ALA A 622 6.69 20.02 18.62
CA ALA A 622 8.02 20.45 19.06
C ALA A 622 9.08 19.39 18.71
N TRP A 623 8.78 18.12 18.96
CA TRP A 623 9.66 17.01 18.62
C TRP A 623 9.87 16.88 17.11
N LEU A 624 8.81 16.93 16.30
CA LEU A 624 8.90 16.85 14.84
C LEU A 624 9.64 18.04 14.22
N SER A 625 9.50 19.23 14.79
CA SER A 625 10.26 20.42 14.37
C SER A 625 11.77 20.22 14.58
N HIS A 626 12.16 19.57 15.69
CA HIS A 626 13.54 19.19 15.94
C HIS A 626 14.02 18.10 14.96
N VAL A 627 13.22 17.04 14.76
CA VAL A 627 13.53 15.95 13.81
C VAL A 627 13.71 16.45 12.38
N ALA A 628 12.90 17.41 11.93
CA ALA A 628 12.99 17.96 10.58
C ALA A 628 13.99 19.12 10.43
N GLY A 629 14.54 19.62 11.56
CA GLY A 629 15.56 20.67 11.62
C GLY A 629 16.91 20.10 12.05
N ASP A 630 17.44 20.62 13.15
CA ASP A 630 18.80 20.30 13.62
C ASP A 630 19.00 18.83 14.05
N GLY A 631 17.92 18.10 14.36
CA GLY A 631 17.95 16.71 14.80
C GLY A 631 17.89 15.67 13.69
N ILE A 632 17.79 16.07 12.42
CA ILE A 632 17.59 15.13 11.30
C ILE A 632 18.71 14.10 11.17
N GLY A 633 19.96 14.51 11.42
CA GLY A 633 21.13 13.61 11.35
C GLY A 633 21.05 12.49 12.39
N GLU A 634 20.79 12.84 13.66
CA GLU A 634 20.61 11.87 14.74
C GLU A 634 19.44 10.91 14.44
N PHE A 635 18.34 11.43 13.92
CA PHE A 635 17.18 10.62 13.56
C PHE A 635 17.49 9.61 12.44
N LEU A 636 18.21 10.05 11.40
CA LEU A 636 18.64 9.20 10.28
C LEU A 636 19.62 8.12 10.74
N ASP A 637 20.59 8.46 11.59
CA ASP A 637 21.57 7.52 12.12
C ASP A 637 20.91 6.47 13.01
N ARG A 638 19.96 6.90 13.85
CA ARG A 638 19.22 6.03 14.77
C ARG A 638 18.28 5.07 14.04
N TYR A 639 17.44 5.57 13.14
CA TYR A 639 16.35 4.77 12.58
C TYR A 639 16.55 4.31 11.15
N ARG A 640 17.48 4.91 10.37
CA ARG A 640 17.71 4.65 8.93
C ARG A 640 16.44 4.41 8.10
N PRO A 641 15.44 5.30 8.19
CA PRO A 641 14.10 5.06 7.63
C PRO A 641 14.14 4.92 6.10
N THR A 642 13.12 4.25 5.55
CA THR A 642 12.93 4.15 4.09
C THR A 642 12.18 5.33 3.49
N VAL A 643 11.71 6.25 4.33
CA VAL A 643 10.98 7.47 3.94
C VAL A 643 11.90 8.68 3.99
N THR A 644 11.63 9.67 3.15
CA THR A 644 12.27 10.99 3.23
C THR A 644 11.75 11.72 4.48
N VAL A 645 12.60 11.88 5.50
CA VAL A 645 12.20 12.26 6.87
C VAL A 645 11.62 13.66 6.95
N ASP A 646 12.27 14.63 6.33
CA ASP A 646 11.81 16.03 6.27
C ASP A 646 10.43 16.14 5.60
N PHE A 647 10.25 15.49 4.45
CA PHE A 647 8.98 15.43 3.74
C PHE A 647 7.87 14.82 4.61
N ALA A 648 8.13 13.67 5.23
CA ALA A 648 7.17 12.98 6.08
C ALA A 648 6.85 13.77 7.37
N ALA A 649 7.84 14.41 7.96
CA ALA A 649 7.66 15.27 9.12
C ALA A 649 6.81 16.50 8.80
N TYR A 650 7.00 17.13 7.63
CA TYR A 650 6.18 18.28 7.22
C TYR A 650 4.71 17.88 7.02
N GLY A 651 4.47 16.69 6.47
CA GLY A 651 3.13 16.09 6.37
C GLY A 651 2.50 15.84 7.74
N ALA A 652 3.22 15.19 8.65
CA ALA A 652 2.75 14.93 10.01
C ALA A 652 2.44 16.22 10.78
N MET A 653 3.31 17.24 10.68
CA MET A 653 3.07 18.55 11.28
C MET A 653 1.81 19.22 10.72
N ALA A 654 1.55 19.13 9.40
CA ALA A 654 0.32 19.66 8.79
C ALA A 654 -0.97 18.99 9.33
N GLY A 655 -0.88 17.72 9.75
CA GLY A 655 -1.96 17.03 10.44
C GLY A 655 -2.19 17.52 11.87
N LEU A 656 -1.12 17.90 12.57
CA LEU A 656 -1.12 18.23 14.01
C LEU A 656 -1.42 19.70 14.34
N VAL A 657 -0.99 20.65 13.49
CA VAL A 657 -1.19 22.10 13.74
C VAL A 657 -2.64 22.47 14.14
N PRO A 658 -3.71 21.92 13.51
CA PRO A 658 -5.08 22.22 13.92
C PRO A 658 -5.39 21.90 15.39
N ALA A 659 -4.77 20.85 15.95
CA ALA A 659 -5.00 20.41 17.33
C ALA A 659 -4.12 21.15 18.35
N ALA A 660 -3.13 21.92 17.92
CA ALA A 660 -2.13 22.47 18.82
C ALA A 660 -2.63 23.69 19.62
N ALA A 661 -2.22 23.78 20.88
CA ALA A 661 -2.45 24.94 21.73
C ALA A 661 -1.77 26.21 21.19
N ARG A 662 -2.29 27.39 21.55
CA ARG A 662 -1.85 28.71 21.03
C ARG A 662 -0.32 28.93 21.01
N PRO A 663 0.47 28.57 22.04
CA PRO A 663 1.92 28.80 22.02
C PRO A 663 2.64 28.08 20.88
N ALA A 664 2.18 26.88 20.50
CA ALA A 664 2.78 26.09 19.43
C ALA A 664 2.67 26.78 18.06
N HIS A 665 1.63 27.60 17.83
CA HIS A 665 1.43 28.32 16.58
C HIS A 665 2.56 29.32 16.31
N SER A 666 3.05 29.99 17.35
CA SER A 666 4.22 30.89 17.25
C SER A 666 5.49 30.12 16.90
N SER A 667 5.72 28.95 17.51
CA SER A 667 6.87 28.10 17.21
C SER A 667 6.85 27.58 15.78
N ILE A 668 5.68 27.15 15.27
CA ILE A 668 5.52 26.68 13.89
C ILE A 668 5.68 27.84 12.89
N ALA A 669 5.16 29.03 13.18
CA ALA A 669 5.41 30.21 12.36
C ALA A 669 6.92 30.52 12.23
N ALA A 670 7.65 30.45 13.35
CA ALA A 670 9.10 30.63 13.36
C ALA A 670 9.83 29.52 12.58
N PHE A 671 9.37 28.27 12.71
CA PHE A 671 9.89 27.13 11.95
C PHE A 671 9.73 27.35 10.44
N ILE A 672 8.54 27.74 9.97
CA ILE A 672 8.26 28.04 8.55
C ILE A 672 9.16 29.19 8.06
N ALA A 673 9.28 30.26 8.85
CA ALA A 673 10.10 31.42 8.49
C ALA A 673 11.60 31.09 8.36
N ALA A 674 12.08 30.07 9.08
CA ALA A 674 13.47 29.61 9.06
C ALA A 674 13.78 28.67 7.88
N GLN A 675 12.77 28.11 7.20
CA GLN A 675 12.98 27.25 6.05
C GLN A 675 13.44 28.04 4.83
N ARG A 676 14.12 27.34 3.92
CA ARG A 676 14.43 27.87 2.58
C ARG A 676 13.15 28.04 1.77
N THR A 677 13.13 29.02 0.87
CA THR A 677 12.00 29.31 -0.02
C THR A 677 12.00 28.49 -1.30
N ASP A 678 13.16 27.95 -1.70
CA ASP A 678 13.37 27.15 -2.90
C ASP A 678 13.17 25.64 -2.69
N LEU A 679 12.17 25.28 -1.88
CA LEU A 679 11.81 23.90 -1.62
C LEU A 679 11.12 23.25 -2.82
N PRO A 680 11.25 21.92 -3.00
CA PRO A 680 10.41 21.19 -3.94
C PRO A 680 8.92 21.46 -3.67
N ASP A 681 8.12 21.65 -4.73
CA ASP A 681 6.70 22.04 -4.63
C ASP A 681 5.89 21.18 -3.64
N VAL A 682 6.19 19.89 -3.57
CA VAL A 682 5.47 18.97 -2.68
C VAL A 682 5.74 19.28 -1.20
N MET A 683 6.96 19.66 -0.84
CA MET A 683 7.30 20.09 0.52
C MET A 683 6.70 21.48 0.82
N ALA A 684 6.77 22.40 -0.15
CA ALA A 684 6.20 23.73 -0.03
C ALA A 684 4.67 23.67 0.21
N ARG A 685 3.96 22.71 -0.40
CA ARG A 685 2.54 22.45 -0.14
C ARG A 685 2.25 22.01 1.28
N HIS A 686 3.10 21.18 1.91
CA HIS A 686 2.91 20.82 3.32
C HIS A 686 3.09 22.03 4.26
N LEU A 687 4.10 22.88 4.02
CA LEU A 687 4.27 24.12 4.79
C LEU A 687 3.11 25.08 4.58
N ALA A 688 2.62 25.23 3.34
CA ALA A 688 1.44 26.03 3.04
C ALA A 688 0.17 25.50 3.73
N SER A 689 0.03 24.17 3.82
CA SER A 689 -1.06 23.55 4.57
C SER A 689 -0.99 23.87 6.06
N GLN A 690 0.21 23.84 6.68
CA GLN A 690 0.39 24.22 8.08
C GLN A 690 -0.01 25.68 8.33
N LEU A 691 0.43 26.58 7.46
CA LEU A 691 0.13 28.01 7.52
C LEU A 691 -1.39 28.29 7.55
N GLY A 692 -2.17 27.56 6.75
CA GLY A 692 -3.63 27.69 6.70
C GLY A 692 -4.34 27.40 8.03
N TRP A 693 -3.69 26.70 8.96
CA TRP A 693 -4.23 26.37 10.28
C TRP A 693 -3.66 27.25 11.41
N LEU A 694 -2.67 28.10 11.12
CA LEU A 694 -2.09 28.99 12.12
C LEU A 694 -3.10 30.05 12.57
N ASN A 695 -3.29 30.15 13.88
CA ASN A 695 -4.06 31.23 14.48
C ASN A 695 -3.26 32.53 14.43
N PHE A 696 -3.67 33.46 13.56
CA PHE A 696 -2.97 34.74 13.33
C PHE A 696 -2.67 35.52 14.61
N TYR A 697 -3.63 35.59 15.55
CA TYR A 697 -3.49 36.32 16.81
C TYR A 697 -2.60 35.62 17.84
N SER A 698 -2.32 34.32 17.66
CA SER A 698 -1.42 33.54 18.51
C SER A 698 0.03 33.58 18.03
N VAL A 699 0.28 34.06 16.80
CA VAL A 699 1.63 34.32 16.28
C VAL A 699 2.10 35.68 16.78
N GLU A 700 3.28 35.74 17.41
CA GLU A 700 3.88 36.99 17.87
C GLU A 700 4.25 37.94 16.71
N ASP A 701 4.30 39.25 16.97
CA ASP A 701 4.68 40.26 15.97
C ASP A 701 6.04 39.95 15.30
N ALA A 702 7.02 39.52 16.09
CA ALA A 702 8.33 39.14 15.57
C ALA A 702 8.24 37.97 14.57
N GLY A 703 7.37 36.98 14.83
CA GLY A 703 7.13 35.86 13.93
C GLY A 703 6.44 36.29 12.64
N ARG A 704 5.42 37.16 12.72
CA ARG A 704 4.77 37.74 11.53
C ARG A 704 5.76 38.54 10.66
N VAL A 705 6.61 39.34 11.28
CA VAL A 705 7.66 40.09 10.57
C VAL A 705 8.67 39.14 9.92
N ALA A 706 9.10 38.07 10.60
CA ALA A 706 10.01 37.07 10.03
C ALA A 706 9.40 36.37 8.81
N LEU A 707 8.12 35.97 8.89
CA LEU A 707 7.39 35.39 7.76
C LEU A 707 7.33 36.36 6.57
N ARG A 708 6.96 37.63 6.81
CA ARG A 708 6.93 38.66 5.75
C ARG A 708 8.29 38.87 5.10
N GLN A 709 9.35 38.95 5.90
CA GLN A 709 10.71 39.07 5.39
C GLN A 709 11.10 37.88 4.52
N THR A 710 10.76 36.65 4.94
CA THR A 710 11.01 35.44 4.15
C THR A 710 10.24 35.47 2.83
N ALA A 711 8.98 35.89 2.84
CA ALA A 711 8.17 36.03 1.62
C ALA A 711 8.68 37.12 0.67
N PHE A 712 9.30 38.18 1.17
CA PHE A 712 9.86 39.27 0.35
C PHE A 712 11.26 38.97 -0.22
N ARG A 713 11.98 37.98 0.30
CA ARG A 713 13.34 37.63 -0.18
C ARG A 713 13.33 37.09 -1.61
N GLU A 714 12.37 36.22 -1.92
CA GLU A 714 12.32 35.50 -3.19
C GLU A 714 10.87 35.16 -3.55
N GLN A 715 10.52 35.33 -4.84
CA GLN A 715 9.22 34.92 -5.36
C GLN A 715 9.19 33.40 -5.46
N SER A 716 8.43 32.78 -4.56
CA SER A 716 8.30 31.33 -4.43
C SER A 716 6.85 30.98 -4.06
N TYR A 717 6.43 29.74 -4.34
CA TYR A 717 5.09 29.27 -4.00
C TYR A 717 4.76 29.50 -2.51
N ILE A 718 5.65 29.11 -1.60
CA ILE A 718 5.44 29.31 -0.16
C ILE A 718 5.45 30.79 0.23
N GLY A 719 6.29 31.62 -0.40
CA GLY A 719 6.31 33.06 -0.19
C GLY A 719 4.95 33.69 -0.52
N THR A 720 4.38 33.35 -1.67
CA THR A 720 3.05 33.82 -2.10
C THR A 720 1.96 33.40 -1.09
N ARG A 721 1.98 32.14 -0.63
CA ARG A 721 1.05 31.64 0.41
C ARG A 721 1.19 32.40 1.75
N ILE A 722 2.41 32.74 2.15
CA ILE A 722 2.66 33.57 3.36
C ILE A 722 2.04 34.95 3.21
N LEU A 723 2.22 35.60 2.05
CA LEU A 723 1.61 36.90 1.79
C LEU A 723 0.08 36.81 1.82
N GLY A 724 -0.51 35.77 1.23
CA GLY A 724 -1.95 35.51 1.28
C GLY A 724 -2.48 35.43 2.70
N TRP A 725 -1.84 34.61 3.53
CA TRP A 725 -2.23 34.46 4.94
C TRP A 725 -2.11 35.76 5.75
N LEU A 726 -1.06 36.55 5.53
CA LEU A 726 -0.90 37.86 6.18
C LEU A 726 -1.97 38.86 5.70
N ALA A 727 -2.19 38.94 4.39
CA ALA A 727 -3.16 39.86 3.77
C ALA A 727 -4.59 39.56 4.21
N ALA A 728 -4.98 38.28 4.27
CA ALA A 728 -6.30 37.84 4.75
C ALA A 728 -6.58 38.25 6.21
N ASN A 729 -5.53 38.56 6.98
CA ASN A 729 -5.63 39.00 8.38
C ASN A 729 -5.27 40.50 8.56
N GLY A 730 -5.34 41.30 7.49
CA GLY A 730 -5.24 42.77 7.55
C GLY A 730 -3.84 43.35 7.38
N ASP A 731 -2.85 42.57 6.95
CA ASP A 731 -1.51 43.09 6.62
C ASP A 731 -1.50 43.80 5.27
N THR A 732 -1.48 45.14 5.30
CA THR A 732 -1.52 45.97 4.09
C THR A 732 -0.26 45.85 3.24
N GLU A 733 0.91 45.64 3.86
CA GLU A 733 2.19 45.55 3.15
C GLU A 733 2.27 44.25 2.33
N ALA A 734 1.72 43.16 2.88
CA ALA A 734 1.56 41.90 2.17
C ALA A 734 0.53 42.01 1.04
N LEU A 735 -0.61 42.66 1.28
CA LEU A 735 -1.66 42.87 0.27
C LEU A 735 -1.16 43.71 -0.90
N ASP A 736 -0.44 44.80 -0.65
CA ASP A 736 0.15 45.64 -1.70
C ASP A 736 1.15 44.86 -2.55
N ARG A 737 1.93 43.97 -1.92
CA ARG A 737 2.85 43.09 -2.66
C ARG A 737 2.12 42.09 -3.55
N LEU A 738 1.06 41.45 -3.04
CA LEU A 738 0.23 40.52 -3.83
C LEU A 738 -0.43 41.24 -5.01
N LYS A 739 -0.97 42.44 -4.79
CA LYS A 739 -1.57 43.27 -5.85
C LYS A 739 -0.56 43.60 -6.95
N SER A 740 0.65 44.04 -6.56
CA SER A 740 1.75 44.29 -7.50
C SER A 740 2.09 43.04 -8.31
N GLN A 741 2.30 41.89 -7.66
CA GLN A 741 2.61 40.62 -8.32
C GLN A 741 1.48 40.17 -9.27
N ALA A 742 0.23 40.29 -8.84
CA ALA A 742 -0.93 39.96 -9.66
C ALA A 742 -0.98 40.85 -10.91
N THR A 743 -0.79 42.16 -10.77
CA THR A 743 -0.77 43.11 -11.91
C THR A 743 0.41 42.89 -12.86
N GLU A 744 1.49 42.25 -12.38
CA GLU A 744 2.63 41.80 -13.19
C GLU A 744 2.37 40.45 -13.90
N GLY A 745 1.24 39.80 -13.61
CA GLY A 745 0.79 38.57 -14.27
C GLY A 745 1.00 37.29 -13.47
N ASP A 746 1.29 37.37 -12.17
CA ASP A 746 1.34 36.22 -11.25
C ASP A 746 -0.07 35.79 -10.82
N LEU A 747 -0.52 34.65 -11.33
CA LEU A 747 -1.86 34.11 -11.04
C LEU A 747 -1.96 33.48 -9.65
N ASP A 748 -0.85 32.99 -9.08
CA ASP A 748 -0.84 32.46 -7.73
C ASP A 748 -1.03 33.62 -6.73
N ALA A 749 -0.40 34.77 -7.00
CA ALA A 749 -0.62 35.97 -6.21
C ALA A 749 -2.07 36.47 -6.27
N LEU A 750 -2.70 36.43 -7.45
CA LEU A 750 -4.13 36.75 -7.60
C LEU A 750 -5.02 35.79 -6.80
N ALA A 751 -4.69 34.49 -6.81
CA ALA A 751 -5.45 33.46 -6.10
C ALA A 751 -5.37 33.60 -4.56
N GLU A 752 -4.32 34.22 -4.03
CA GLU A 752 -4.17 34.50 -2.59
C GLU A 752 -4.92 35.76 -2.11
N ILE A 753 -5.45 36.59 -3.01
CA ILE A 753 -6.28 37.73 -2.63
C ILE A 753 -7.66 37.20 -2.23
N ALA A 754 -7.88 37.06 -0.91
CA ALA A 754 -9.05 36.42 -0.34
C ALA A 754 -10.39 37.05 -0.79
N ASP A 755 -10.42 38.37 -0.96
CA ASP A 755 -11.57 39.11 -1.48
C ASP A 755 -11.13 40.03 -2.62
N VAL A 756 -11.66 39.77 -3.82
CA VAL A 756 -11.37 40.58 -5.00
C VAL A 756 -11.90 42.01 -4.89
N GLU A 757 -12.83 42.30 -3.99
CA GLU A 757 -13.32 43.66 -3.71
C GLU A 757 -12.25 44.53 -3.03
N LEU A 758 -11.17 43.93 -2.52
CA LEU A 758 -9.99 44.67 -2.06
C LEU A 758 -9.20 45.30 -3.22
N LEU A 759 -9.43 44.89 -4.46
CA LEU A 759 -8.82 45.49 -5.65
C LEU A 759 -9.49 46.84 -5.97
N SER A 760 -8.67 47.83 -6.28
CA SER A 760 -9.15 49.11 -6.82
C SER A 760 -9.57 48.97 -8.28
N ASN A 761 -10.45 49.87 -8.75
CA ASN A 761 -10.83 49.93 -10.17
C ASN A 761 -9.61 50.07 -11.10
N THR A 762 -8.53 50.73 -10.66
CA THR A 762 -7.29 50.86 -11.43
C THR A 762 -6.55 49.53 -11.55
N GLU A 763 -6.49 48.75 -10.47
CA GLU A 763 -5.86 47.42 -10.45
C GLU A 763 -6.66 46.42 -11.29
N ALA A 764 -7.99 46.43 -11.16
CA ALA A 764 -8.89 45.62 -11.99
C ALA A 764 -8.75 45.98 -13.49
N ALA A 765 -8.67 47.28 -13.82
CA ALA A 765 -8.45 47.76 -15.19
C ALA A 765 -7.09 47.32 -15.78
N ALA A 766 -6.10 47.01 -14.95
CA ALA A 766 -4.81 46.45 -15.38
C ALA A 766 -4.87 44.92 -15.52
N LEU A 767 -5.55 44.24 -14.60
CA LEU A 767 -5.65 42.77 -14.55
C LEU A 767 -6.56 42.17 -15.61
N ILE A 768 -7.76 42.74 -15.82
CA ILE A 768 -8.76 42.20 -16.74
C ILE A 768 -8.21 42.05 -18.17
N PRO A 769 -7.51 43.04 -18.76
CA PRO A 769 -6.88 42.88 -20.07
C PRO A 769 -5.85 41.75 -20.13
N LEU A 770 -5.05 41.55 -19.07
CA LEU A 770 -4.04 40.50 -19.02
C LEU A 770 -4.68 39.10 -18.96
N LEU A 771 -5.74 38.95 -18.18
CA LEU A 771 -6.51 37.69 -18.11
C LEU A 771 -7.27 37.42 -19.40
N ASP A 772 -7.84 38.46 -20.03
CA ASP A 772 -8.53 38.39 -21.32
C ASP A 772 -7.59 37.95 -22.45
N GLU A 773 -6.37 38.49 -22.50
CA GLU A 773 -5.33 38.07 -23.45
C GLU A 773 -4.95 36.60 -23.25
N ARG A 774 -4.65 36.20 -22.00
CA ARG A 774 -4.30 34.79 -21.68
C ARG A 774 -5.46 33.83 -21.92
N ALA A 775 -6.69 34.24 -21.65
CA ALA A 775 -7.89 33.48 -21.95
C ALA A 775 -8.07 33.31 -23.47
N SER A 776 -7.79 34.37 -24.24
CA SER A 776 -7.88 34.35 -25.70
C SER A 776 -6.79 33.44 -26.32
N GLU A 777 -5.57 33.49 -25.78
CA GLU A 777 -4.50 32.55 -26.13
C GLU A 777 -4.91 31.12 -25.81
N ALA A 778 -5.44 30.87 -24.61
CA ALA A 778 -5.90 29.55 -24.21
C ALA A 778 -7.01 29.02 -25.13
N LEU A 779 -7.98 29.87 -25.50
CA LEU A 779 -9.04 29.53 -26.45
C LEU A 779 -8.49 29.20 -27.85
N SER A 780 -7.51 29.97 -28.33
CA SER A 780 -6.82 29.72 -29.60
C SER A 780 -6.08 28.37 -29.59
N GLU A 781 -5.38 28.07 -28.50
CA GLU A 781 -4.70 26.79 -28.30
C GLU A 781 -5.70 25.63 -28.27
N MET A 782 -6.81 25.76 -27.54
CA MET A 782 -7.89 24.76 -27.50
C MET A 782 -8.45 24.45 -28.89
N ARG A 783 -8.72 25.50 -29.68
CA ARG A 783 -9.17 25.37 -31.09
C ARG A 783 -8.12 24.71 -31.98
N ALA A 784 -6.85 24.86 -31.63
CA ALA A 784 -5.74 24.17 -32.29
C ALA A 784 -5.45 22.76 -31.73
N GLY A 785 -6.31 22.25 -30.83
CA GLY A 785 -6.18 20.93 -30.20
C GLY A 785 -5.08 20.85 -29.13
N ARG A 786 -4.54 21.98 -28.69
CA ARG A 786 -3.52 22.08 -27.64
C ARG A 786 -4.17 22.53 -26.33
N TYR A 787 -3.81 21.83 -25.24
CA TYR A 787 -4.41 22.06 -23.93
C TYR A 787 -3.32 22.32 -22.91
N ASN A 788 -3.48 23.39 -22.13
CA ASN A 788 -2.64 23.67 -20.98
C ASN A 788 -3.48 23.54 -19.71
N THR A 789 -3.07 22.68 -18.78
CA THR A 789 -3.77 22.44 -17.52
C THR A 789 -3.61 23.60 -16.52
N GLY A 790 -2.68 24.53 -16.75
CA GLY A 790 -2.47 25.70 -15.89
C GLY A 790 -3.49 26.85 -16.07
N SER A 791 -4.31 26.85 -17.12
CA SER A 791 -5.25 27.96 -17.42
C SER A 791 -6.59 27.88 -16.70
N ILE A 792 -6.85 26.83 -15.90
CA ILE A 792 -8.12 26.64 -15.16
C ILE A 792 -8.42 27.87 -14.28
N ASN A 793 -7.39 28.44 -13.65
CA ASN A 793 -7.55 29.62 -12.79
C ASN A 793 -7.81 30.92 -13.58
N THR A 794 -7.37 31.01 -14.85
CA THR A 794 -7.44 32.26 -15.62
C THR A 794 -8.87 32.63 -16.02
N LEU A 795 -9.61 31.67 -16.58
CA LEU A 795 -10.97 31.90 -17.07
C LEU A 795 -11.97 32.14 -15.94
N ASP A 796 -11.83 31.37 -14.86
CA ASP A 796 -12.64 31.52 -13.66
C ASP A 796 -12.36 32.87 -12.96
N ALA A 797 -11.09 33.27 -12.83
CA ALA A 797 -10.71 34.57 -12.29
C ALA A 797 -11.21 35.74 -13.15
N LEU A 798 -11.09 35.65 -14.49
CA LEU A 798 -11.63 36.65 -15.40
C LEU A 798 -13.15 36.81 -15.23
N THR A 799 -13.87 35.68 -15.13
CA THR A 799 -15.32 35.67 -14.89
C THR A 799 -15.66 36.36 -13.57
N LEU A 800 -14.93 36.06 -12.49
CA LEU A 800 -15.10 36.72 -11.19
C LEU A 800 -14.90 38.24 -11.28
N LEU A 801 -13.79 38.68 -11.89
CA LEU A 801 -13.47 40.10 -11.99
C LEU A 801 -14.47 40.86 -12.88
N ASN A 802 -14.93 40.25 -13.98
CA ASN A 802 -15.96 40.85 -14.83
C ASN A 802 -17.29 41.06 -14.09
N LEU A 803 -17.67 40.14 -13.20
CA LEU A 803 -18.88 40.27 -12.38
C LEU A 803 -18.75 41.37 -11.32
N ARG A 804 -17.56 41.53 -10.73
CA ARG A 804 -17.32 42.50 -9.64
C ARG A 804 -16.96 43.90 -10.13
N PHE A 805 -16.38 44.01 -11.32
CA PHE A 805 -15.92 45.26 -11.93
C PHE A 805 -16.56 45.48 -13.32
N PRO A 806 -17.88 45.72 -13.38
CA PRO A 806 -18.63 45.76 -14.64
C PRO A 806 -18.19 46.87 -15.61
N ASP A 807 -17.67 47.99 -15.09
CA ASP A 807 -17.23 49.14 -15.91
C ASP A 807 -15.99 48.82 -16.78
N THR A 808 -15.21 47.83 -16.38
CA THR A 808 -13.97 47.41 -17.06
C THR A 808 -14.05 45.99 -17.62
N ALA A 809 -15.22 45.35 -17.51
CA ALA A 809 -15.41 43.94 -17.82
C ALA A 809 -15.20 43.64 -19.32
N ARG A 810 -14.63 42.46 -19.60
CA ARG A 810 -14.42 41.94 -20.95
C ARG A 810 -15.07 40.57 -21.12
N TRP A 811 -16.28 40.57 -21.67
CA TRP A 811 -17.12 39.38 -21.76
C TRP A 811 -16.88 38.53 -23.02
N SER A 812 -16.25 39.07 -24.07
CA SER A 812 -16.12 38.40 -25.37
C SER A 812 -15.56 36.99 -25.28
N VAL A 813 -14.39 36.83 -24.65
CA VAL A 813 -13.73 35.53 -24.53
C VAL A 813 -14.52 34.57 -23.61
N VAL A 814 -15.21 35.09 -22.59
CA VAL A 814 -16.06 34.30 -21.69
C VAL A 814 -17.19 33.64 -22.48
N HIS A 815 -17.90 34.41 -23.32
CA HIS A 815 -18.98 33.87 -24.16
C HIS A 815 -18.48 32.89 -25.22
N GLU A 816 -17.34 33.19 -25.85
CA GLU A 816 -16.73 32.28 -26.81
C GLU A 816 -16.37 30.94 -26.16
N VAL A 817 -15.75 30.96 -24.97
CA VAL A 817 -15.40 29.74 -24.25
C VAL A 817 -16.64 28.97 -23.81
N LEU A 818 -17.68 29.63 -23.29
CA LEU A 818 -18.94 28.98 -22.90
C LEU A 818 -19.59 28.23 -24.08
N SER A 819 -19.43 28.73 -25.30
CA SER A 819 -19.97 28.11 -26.52
C SER A 819 -18.99 27.20 -27.24
N GLU A 820 -17.73 27.09 -26.79
CA GLU A 820 -16.68 26.33 -27.47
C GLU A 820 -16.80 24.83 -27.15
N PRO A 821 -17.11 23.95 -28.13
CA PRO A 821 -17.25 22.51 -27.90
C PRO A 821 -15.93 21.83 -27.50
N LEU A 822 -14.78 22.42 -27.88
CA LEU A 822 -13.46 21.87 -27.56
C LEU A 822 -12.92 22.30 -26.18
N ALA A 823 -13.62 23.18 -25.47
CA ALA A 823 -13.22 23.60 -24.13
C ALA A 823 -13.26 22.40 -23.17
N LEU A 824 -12.32 22.36 -22.23
CA LEU A 824 -12.27 21.29 -21.23
C LEU A 824 -13.43 21.45 -20.24
N ALA A 825 -14.10 20.33 -19.93
CA ALA A 825 -15.21 20.30 -18.98
C ALA A 825 -14.85 20.91 -17.62
N ASP A 826 -13.63 20.70 -17.12
CA ASP A 826 -13.14 21.28 -15.86
C ASP A 826 -13.20 22.81 -15.85
N GLN A 827 -12.79 23.42 -16.97
CA GLN A 827 -12.69 24.88 -17.12
C GLN A 827 -14.07 25.51 -17.29
N LYS A 828 -14.88 24.95 -18.19
CA LYS A 828 -16.26 25.40 -18.38
C LYS A 828 -17.08 25.25 -17.12
N SER A 829 -16.96 24.12 -16.42
CA SER A 829 -17.73 23.83 -15.21
C SER A 829 -17.43 24.86 -14.11
N ALA A 830 -16.16 25.18 -13.86
CA ALA A 830 -15.78 26.20 -12.87
C ALA A 830 -16.44 27.57 -13.17
N MET A 831 -16.32 28.06 -14.42
CA MET A 831 -16.94 29.31 -14.85
C MET A 831 -18.47 29.28 -14.69
N CYS A 832 -19.11 28.19 -15.10
CA CYS A 832 -20.56 28.02 -15.00
C CYS A 832 -21.04 28.01 -13.55
N MET A 833 -20.32 27.31 -12.66
CA MET A 833 -20.64 27.32 -11.23
C MET A 833 -20.48 28.72 -10.63
N ARG A 834 -19.48 29.50 -11.07
CA ARG A 834 -19.29 30.88 -10.62
C ARG A 834 -20.42 31.81 -11.11
N LEU A 835 -20.83 31.67 -12.37
CA LEU A 835 -21.97 32.40 -12.92
C LEU A 835 -23.27 32.07 -12.19
N ALA A 836 -23.49 30.80 -11.86
CA ALA A 836 -24.66 30.38 -11.10
C ALA A 836 -24.65 30.93 -9.66
N ALA A 837 -23.50 30.87 -8.98
CA ALA A 837 -23.36 31.36 -7.60
C ALA A 837 -23.51 32.89 -7.48
N LEU A 838 -23.16 33.63 -8.54
CA LEU A 838 -23.20 35.10 -8.58
C LEU A 838 -24.19 35.61 -9.64
N ALA A 839 -25.28 34.87 -9.89
CA ALA A 839 -26.26 35.16 -10.93
C ALA A 839 -26.86 36.57 -10.84
N ASP A 840 -27.03 37.09 -9.62
CA ASP A 840 -27.54 38.44 -9.36
C ASP A 840 -26.62 39.55 -9.87
N LEU A 841 -25.31 39.28 -9.98
CA LEU A 841 -24.31 40.23 -10.46
C LEU A 841 -24.12 40.19 -11.99
N VAL A 842 -24.74 39.21 -12.67
CA VAL A 842 -24.64 39.09 -14.13
C VAL A 842 -25.44 40.24 -14.78
N PRO A 843 -24.80 41.12 -15.57
CA PRO A 843 -25.51 42.21 -16.25
C PRO A 843 -26.58 41.68 -17.20
N ALA A 844 -27.70 42.41 -17.36
CA ALA A 844 -28.85 41.94 -18.15
C ALA A 844 -28.49 41.59 -19.60
N SER A 845 -27.65 42.39 -20.27
CA SER A 845 -27.20 42.11 -21.64
C SER A 845 -26.43 40.79 -21.75
N GLU A 846 -25.58 40.51 -20.76
CA GLU A 846 -24.76 39.30 -20.74
C GLU A 846 -25.59 38.08 -20.35
N ARG A 847 -26.54 38.26 -19.42
CA ARG A 847 -27.52 37.22 -19.04
C ARG A 847 -28.31 36.76 -20.25
N ASP A 848 -28.87 37.67 -21.03
CA ASP A 848 -29.66 37.34 -22.23
C ASP A 848 -28.81 36.56 -23.25
N MET A 849 -27.52 36.90 -23.39
CA MET A 849 -26.60 36.22 -24.29
C MET A 849 -26.21 34.82 -23.81
N ILE A 850 -25.97 34.62 -22.50
CA ILE A 850 -25.70 33.31 -21.92
C ILE A 850 -26.93 32.41 -22.06
N VAL A 851 -28.11 32.92 -21.72
CA VAL A 851 -29.37 32.18 -21.80
C VAL A 851 -29.70 31.77 -23.23
N ALA A 852 -29.45 32.65 -24.21
CA ALA A 852 -29.65 32.33 -25.63
C ALA A 852 -28.76 31.18 -26.15
N ASN A 853 -27.66 30.88 -25.45
CA ASN A 853 -26.69 29.85 -25.83
C ASN A 853 -26.60 28.73 -24.77
N ILE A 854 -27.59 28.57 -23.89
CA ILE A 854 -27.50 27.65 -22.75
C ILE A 854 -27.21 26.19 -23.18
N ASP A 855 -27.79 25.74 -24.29
CA ASP A 855 -27.64 24.37 -24.80
C ASP A 855 -26.19 24.05 -25.21
N THR A 856 -25.37 25.08 -25.54
CA THR A 856 -23.96 24.88 -25.93
C THR A 856 -23.05 24.72 -24.72
N ILE A 857 -23.49 25.11 -23.52
CA ILE A 857 -22.74 24.98 -22.27
C ILE A 857 -22.50 23.51 -21.94
N ALA A 858 -23.50 22.66 -22.14
CA ALA A 858 -23.40 21.22 -21.88
C ALA A 858 -22.38 20.52 -22.79
N ILE A 859 -21.97 21.15 -23.89
CA ILE A 859 -21.06 20.57 -24.88
C ILE A 859 -19.63 20.97 -24.52
N ALA A 860 -18.81 19.99 -24.15
CA ALA A 860 -17.41 20.19 -23.83
C ALA A 860 -16.60 18.93 -24.15
N LYS A 861 -15.29 19.11 -24.31
CA LYS A 861 -14.35 18.00 -24.29
C LYS A 861 -14.18 17.52 -22.86
N GLU A 862 -14.11 16.20 -22.66
CA GLU A 862 -13.80 15.64 -21.34
C GLU A 862 -12.51 16.25 -20.77
N GLY A 863 -12.54 16.52 -19.46
CA GLY A 863 -11.41 17.06 -18.74
C GLY A 863 -10.20 16.11 -18.74
N PHE A 864 -9.06 16.63 -18.27
CA PHE A 864 -7.86 15.81 -18.13
C PHE A 864 -8.00 14.78 -16.99
N TRP A 865 -8.84 15.09 -15.99
CA TRP A 865 -9.12 14.22 -14.86
C TRP A 865 -10.38 13.37 -15.13
N PRO A 866 -10.33 12.04 -14.94
CA PRO A 866 -11.49 11.19 -15.14
C PRO A 866 -12.65 11.58 -14.20
N GLY A 867 -13.85 11.74 -14.74
CA GLY A 867 -15.10 11.93 -13.97
C GLY A 867 -15.70 13.32 -14.01
N THR A 868 -14.95 14.35 -14.42
CA THR A 868 -15.49 15.69 -14.64
C THR A 868 -16.12 15.81 -16.03
N ASN A 869 -17.43 16.06 -16.04
CA ASN A 869 -18.20 16.32 -17.25
C ASN A 869 -19.18 17.47 -17.03
N MET A 870 -19.79 17.93 -18.12
CA MET A 870 -20.73 19.05 -18.13
C MET A 870 -22.19 18.62 -17.88
N ALA A 871 -22.45 17.37 -17.51
CA ALA A 871 -23.80 16.83 -17.45
C ALA A 871 -24.65 17.53 -16.38
N GLY A 872 -25.66 18.30 -16.83
CA GLY A 872 -26.55 19.06 -15.95
C GLY A 872 -25.99 20.39 -15.44
N VAL A 873 -24.83 20.83 -15.94
CA VAL A 873 -24.26 22.15 -15.61
C VAL A 873 -25.06 23.28 -16.27
N ASP A 874 -25.46 23.08 -17.53
CA ASP A 874 -26.41 23.91 -18.27
C ASP A 874 -27.70 24.15 -17.49
N ILE A 875 -28.26 23.09 -16.89
CA ILE A 875 -29.48 23.14 -16.08
C ILE A 875 -29.28 24.03 -14.84
N ILE A 876 -28.14 23.89 -14.14
CA ILE A 876 -27.81 24.71 -12.98
C ILE A 876 -27.73 26.19 -13.35
N VAL A 877 -27.01 26.50 -14.44
CA VAL A 877 -26.87 27.89 -14.93
C VAL A 877 -28.22 28.45 -15.37
N ALA A 878 -29.02 27.68 -16.10
CA ALA A 878 -30.36 28.08 -16.53
C ALA A 878 -31.28 28.40 -15.35
N ALA A 879 -31.29 27.53 -14.33
CA ALA A 879 -32.07 27.75 -13.13
C ALA A 879 -31.62 29.02 -12.38
N ALA A 880 -30.31 29.18 -12.17
CA ALA A 880 -29.74 30.33 -11.46
C ALA A 880 -30.00 31.66 -12.19
N LEU A 881 -29.97 31.68 -13.52
CA LEU A 881 -30.25 32.88 -14.33
C LEU A 881 -31.74 33.13 -14.57
N GLY A 882 -32.63 32.29 -14.03
CA GLY A 882 -34.09 32.43 -14.18
C GLY A 882 -34.61 32.06 -15.58
N ALA A 883 -33.87 31.25 -16.33
CA ALA A 883 -34.25 30.78 -17.67
C ALA A 883 -35.08 29.49 -17.67
N MET A 884 -35.37 28.93 -16.49
CA MET A 884 -36.09 27.67 -16.30
C MET A 884 -37.26 27.86 -15.33
N GLY A 885 -38.40 27.24 -15.62
CA GLY A 885 -39.56 27.22 -14.71
C GLY A 885 -39.39 26.24 -13.54
N ALA A 886 -40.19 26.40 -12.47
CA ALA A 886 -40.13 25.52 -11.30
C ALA A 886 -40.38 24.04 -11.65
N ASP A 887 -41.44 23.73 -12.41
CA ASP A 887 -41.77 22.36 -12.83
C ASP A 887 -40.65 21.73 -13.69
N GLU A 888 -39.99 22.54 -14.53
CA GLU A 888 -38.87 22.09 -15.35
C GLU A 888 -37.63 21.77 -14.50
N ALA A 889 -37.36 22.60 -13.48
CA ALA A 889 -36.29 22.38 -12.53
C ALA A 889 -36.52 21.12 -11.69
N ASP A 890 -37.76 20.88 -11.25
CA ASP A 890 -38.12 19.68 -10.48
C ASP A 890 -37.98 18.39 -11.32
N ALA A 891 -38.43 18.43 -12.59
CA ALA A 891 -38.22 17.35 -13.54
C ALA A 891 -36.73 17.11 -13.83
N ALA A 892 -35.93 18.18 -13.87
CA ALA A 892 -34.48 18.10 -14.04
C ALA A 892 -33.78 17.46 -12.84
N VAL A 893 -34.12 17.85 -11.61
CA VAL A 893 -33.59 17.22 -10.38
C VAL A 893 -33.85 15.71 -10.41
N THR A 894 -35.06 15.28 -10.74
CA THR A 894 -35.42 13.86 -10.81
C THR A 894 -34.53 13.10 -11.80
N ARG A 895 -34.34 13.66 -13.00
CA ARG A 895 -33.52 13.05 -14.06
C ARG A 895 -32.05 12.96 -13.63
N LEU A 896 -31.52 14.02 -13.04
CA LEU A 896 -30.12 14.08 -12.61
C LEU A 896 -29.83 13.15 -11.43
N ALA A 897 -30.77 13.05 -10.47
CA ALA A 897 -30.66 12.18 -9.30
C ALA A 897 -30.62 10.68 -9.65
N LEU A 898 -31.13 10.28 -10.81
CA LEU A 898 -31.08 8.91 -11.33
C LEU A 898 -29.90 8.66 -12.29
N GLY A 899 -29.06 9.67 -12.52
CA GLY A 899 -27.96 9.61 -13.48
C GLY A 899 -26.63 9.11 -12.90
N SER A 900 -25.56 9.45 -13.60
CA SER A 900 -24.17 9.25 -13.18
C SER A 900 -23.85 9.99 -11.86
N HIS A 901 -22.75 9.63 -11.20
CA HIS A 901 -22.32 10.30 -9.97
C HIS A 901 -22.18 11.84 -10.13
N GLN A 902 -21.72 12.31 -11.30
CA GLN A 902 -21.62 13.74 -11.60
C GLN A 902 -23.00 14.40 -11.75
N GLN A 903 -23.95 13.73 -12.42
CA GLN A 903 -25.32 14.23 -12.50
C GLN A 903 -25.98 14.28 -11.12
N ARG A 904 -25.78 13.28 -10.26
CA ARG A 904 -26.28 13.30 -8.87
C ARG A 904 -25.64 14.40 -8.04
N THR A 905 -24.35 14.67 -8.24
CA THR A 905 -23.66 15.83 -7.64
C THR A 905 -24.30 17.14 -8.10
N ASN A 906 -24.60 17.28 -9.39
CA ASN A 906 -25.24 18.48 -9.93
C ASN A 906 -26.72 18.61 -9.51
N ALA A 907 -27.45 17.50 -9.35
CA ALA A 907 -28.79 17.50 -8.74
C ALA A 907 -28.76 18.11 -7.33
N THR A 908 -27.72 17.74 -6.59
CA THR A 908 -27.49 18.22 -5.22
C THR A 908 -27.24 19.72 -5.18
N LYS A 909 -26.36 20.23 -6.07
CA LYS A 909 -26.11 21.67 -6.22
C LYS A 909 -27.37 22.45 -6.58
N LEU A 910 -28.16 21.94 -7.53
CA LEU A 910 -29.41 22.56 -7.95
C LEU A 910 -30.40 22.66 -6.78
N LEU A 911 -30.50 21.62 -5.96
CA LEU A 911 -31.28 21.64 -4.72
C LEU A 911 -30.75 22.66 -3.71
N GLY A 912 -29.43 22.78 -3.58
CA GLY A 912 -28.75 23.74 -2.71
C GLY A 912 -28.99 25.22 -3.07
N LEU A 913 -29.29 25.53 -4.33
CA LEU A 913 -29.69 26.88 -4.77
C LEU A 913 -31.06 27.30 -4.20
N GLY A 914 -31.85 26.35 -3.68
CA GLY A 914 -33.14 26.62 -3.03
C GLY A 914 -34.33 26.79 -3.99
N HIS A 915 -34.12 26.68 -5.31
CA HIS A 915 -35.16 26.86 -6.34
C HIS A 915 -36.15 25.69 -6.48
N CYS A 916 -35.84 24.50 -5.95
CA CYS A 916 -36.65 23.29 -6.07
C CYS A 916 -37.16 22.78 -4.70
N PRO A 917 -38.08 23.50 -4.02
CA PRO A 917 -38.51 23.14 -2.66
C PRO A 917 -39.24 21.79 -2.58
N GLU A 918 -40.01 21.42 -3.59
CA GLU A 918 -40.76 20.15 -3.62
C GLU A 918 -39.85 18.93 -3.73
N MET A 919 -38.66 19.10 -4.32
CA MET A 919 -37.70 18.03 -4.56
C MET A 919 -36.64 17.89 -3.45
N ARG A 920 -36.67 18.73 -2.41
CA ARG A 920 -35.76 18.63 -1.25
C ARG A 920 -35.69 17.24 -0.60
N PRO A 921 -36.77 16.43 -0.50
CA PRO A 921 -36.70 15.07 0.02
C PRO A 921 -35.71 14.13 -0.70
N VAL A 922 -35.30 14.47 -1.93
CA VAL A 922 -34.26 13.72 -2.65
C VAL A 922 -32.92 13.78 -1.91
N LEU A 923 -32.63 14.86 -1.16
CA LEU A 923 -31.39 14.99 -0.37
C LEU A 923 -31.23 13.88 0.67
N THR A 924 -32.32 13.33 1.21
CA THR A 924 -32.28 12.20 2.15
C THR A 924 -31.64 10.96 1.53
N HIS A 925 -31.77 10.78 0.21
CA HIS A 925 -31.14 9.68 -0.52
C HIS A 925 -29.69 10.03 -0.91
N LEU A 926 -29.47 11.27 -1.39
CA LEU A 926 -28.15 11.72 -1.86
C LEU A 926 -27.11 11.83 -0.74
N ILE A 927 -27.52 12.12 0.50
CA ILE A 927 -26.60 12.11 1.65
C ILE A 927 -26.11 10.70 2.02
N ARG A 928 -26.79 9.64 1.51
CA ARG A 928 -26.43 8.23 1.68
C ARG A 928 -25.94 7.60 0.37
N ASP A 929 -25.57 8.41 -0.61
CA ASP A 929 -25.12 7.93 -1.91
C ASP A 929 -23.85 7.07 -1.78
N PRO A 930 -23.70 6.00 -2.59
CA PRO A 930 -22.46 5.21 -2.60
C PRO A 930 -21.22 6.05 -2.96
N SER A 931 -21.37 7.14 -3.72
CA SER A 931 -20.27 8.06 -4.04
C SER A 931 -20.01 9.07 -2.91
N PRO A 932 -18.79 9.11 -2.33
CA PRO A 932 -18.44 10.09 -1.31
C PRO A 932 -18.54 11.54 -1.78
N GLN A 933 -18.30 11.79 -3.08
CA GLN A 933 -18.40 13.13 -3.67
C GLN A 933 -19.84 13.66 -3.66
N VAL A 934 -20.82 12.79 -3.93
CA VAL A 934 -22.25 13.15 -3.88
C VAL A 934 -22.64 13.44 -2.43
N ARG A 935 -22.20 12.62 -1.47
CA ARG A 935 -22.46 12.84 -0.04
C ARG A 935 -21.89 14.18 0.46
N LEU A 936 -20.65 14.52 0.07
CA LEU A 936 -20.04 15.81 0.41
C LEU A 936 -20.85 16.99 -0.12
N GLU A 937 -21.22 16.95 -1.39
CA GLU A 937 -21.99 18.04 -1.99
C GLU A 937 -23.38 18.14 -1.37
N ALA A 938 -23.95 17.00 -0.95
CA ALA A 938 -25.24 16.95 -0.25
C ALA A 938 -25.16 17.61 1.11
N ALA A 939 -24.14 17.28 1.90
CA ALA A 939 -23.88 17.93 3.17
C ALA A 939 -23.69 19.45 3.02
N ARG A 940 -22.92 19.89 2.00
CA ARG A 940 -22.74 21.32 1.70
C ARG A 940 -24.04 22.01 1.31
N SER A 941 -24.82 21.39 0.43
CA SER A 941 -26.10 21.94 -0.02
C SER A 941 -27.13 22.00 1.11
N ILE A 942 -27.16 20.99 2.00
CA ILE A 942 -27.96 20.98 3.23
C ILE A 942 -27.56 22.15 4.14
N GLY A 943 -26.26 22.39 4.33
CA GLY A 943 -25.77 23.51 5.13
C GLY A 943 -26.20 24.87 4.55
N SER A 944 -26.06 25.04 3.25
CA SER A 944 -26.51 26.26 2.56
C SER A 944 -28.03 26.48 2.68
N LEU A 945 -28.84 25.42 2.53
CA LEU A 945 -30.28 25.50 2.73
C LEU A 945 -30.65 25.83 4.19
N ALA A 946 -29.94 25.25 5.16
CA ALA A 946 -30.14 25.54 6.58
C ALA A 946 -29.79 27.00 6.93
N ALA A 947 -28.81 27.61 6.26
CA ALA A 947 -28.48 29.02 6.42
C ALA A 947 -29.51 29.95 5.75
N ARG A 948 -29.89 29.68 4.49
CA ARG A 948 -30.74 30.58 3.67
C ARG A 948 -32.24 30.46 3.96
N THR A 949 -32.76 29.24 4.01
CA THR A 949 -34.19 28.95 4.07
C THR A 949 -34.45 27.70 4.92
N PRO A 950 -34.24 27.78 6.25
CA PRO A 950 -34.41 26.62 7.12
C PRO A 950 -35.89 26.21 7.16
N ASP A 951 -36.24 25.18 6.38
CA ASP A 951 -37.45 24.41 6.61
C ASP A 951 -37.17 23.25 7.57
N ALA A 952 -38.23 22.59 8.05
CA ALA A 952 -38.09 21.52 9.03
C ALA A 952 -37.24 20.35 8.52
N LEU A 953 -37.27 20.06 7.22
CA LEU A 953 -36.51 18.96 6.62
C LEU A 953 -35.03 19.31 6.51
N ALA A 954 -34.69 20.50 6.02
CA ALA A 954 -33.31 20.97 5.90
C ALA A 954 -32.63 21.06 7.27
N ALA A 955 -33.33 21.57 8.29
CA ALA A 955 -32.82 21.61 9.66
C ALA A 955 -32.57 20.21 10.23
N GLU A 956 -33.47 19.26 9.99
CA GLU A 956 -33.30 17.89 10.48
C GLU A 956 -32.18 17.13 9.75
N LEU A 957 -32.07 17.31 8.44
CA LEU A 957 -30.95 16.76 7.67
C LEU A 957 -29.62 17.36 8.11
N ALA A 958 -29.57 18.66 8.41
CA ALA A 958 -28.38 19.33 8.91
C ALA A 958 -27.96 18.78 10.29
N ARG A 959 -28.90 18.58 11.22
CA ARG A 959 -28.65 17.91 12.51
C ARG A 959 -28.13 16.48 12.32
N HIS A 960 -28.75 15.71 11.42
CA HIS A 960 -28.27 14.36 11.10
C HIS A 960 -26.83 14.37 10.59
N VAL A 961 -26.50 15.28 9.66
CA VAL A 961 -25.15 15.43 9.12
C VAL A 961 -24.15 15.89 10.19
N ALA A 962 -24.53 16.81 11.08
CA ALA A 962 -23.67 17.26 12.18
C ALA A 962 -23.38 16.13 13.18
N SER A 963 -24.32 15.19 13.34
CA SER A 963 -24.21 14.05 14.27
C SER A 963 -23.49 12.81 13.71
N THR A 964 -23.01 12.83 12.47
CA THR A 964 -22.34 11.65 11.90
C THR A 964 -20.97 11.41 12.53
N ASP A 965 -20.59 10.15 12.72
CA ASP A 965 -19.36 9.75 13.43
C ASP A 965 -18.04 9.96 12.63
N GLY A 966 -18.09 10.66 11.49
CA GLY A 966 -16.93 10.99 10.63
C GLY A 966 -16.74 12.51 10.49
N LEU A 967 -15.63 12.96 9.89
CA LEU A 967 -15.30 14.39 9.79
C LEU A 967 -15.76 15.04 8.49
N TYR A 968 -15.85 14.29 7.39
CA TYR A 968 -15.99 14.90 6.06
C TYR A 968 -17.37 15.51 5.82
N LEU A 969 -18.44 14.88 6.31
CA LEU A 969 -19.81 15.41 6.16
C LEU A 969 -20.06 16.62 7.07
N PRO A 970 -19.70 16.62 8.38
CA PRO A 970 -19.79 17.83 9.20
C PRO A 970 -18.96 18.99 8.65
N ARG A 971 -17.77 18.70 8.09
CA ARG A 971 -16.94 19.71 7.43
C ARG A 971 -17.63 20.34 6.22
N ALA A 972 -18.26 19.51 5.38
CA ALA A 972 -18.99 20.00 4.23
C ALA A 972 -20.22 20.83 4.63
N LEU A 973 -20.93 20.41 5.69
CA LEU A 973 -22.03 21.16 6.28
C LEU A 973 -21.59 22.56 6.72
N LEU A 974 -20.51 22.68 7.50
CA LEU A 974 -19.93 23.97 7.92
C LEU A 974 -19.57 24.84 6.71
N GLY A 975 -18.98 24.25 5.67
CA GLY A 975 -18.70 24.95 4.42
C GLY A 975 -19.96 25.52 3.75
N GLY A 976 -21.06 24.76 3.77
CA GLY A 976 -22.36 25.22 3.30
C GLY A 976 -22.94 26.37 4.12
N LEU A 977 -22.84 26.29 5.44
CA LEU A 977 -23.30 27.34 6.36
C LEU A 977 -22.57 28.67 6.13
N SER A 978 -21.29 28.62 5.77
CA SER A 978 -20.46 29.81 5.52
C SER A 978 -20.74 30.53 4.20
N ALA A 979 -21.43 29.90 3.25
CA ALA A 979 -21.46 30.35 1.85
C ALA A 979 -22.36 31.56 1.59
N ASP A 980 -23.41 31.78 2.41
CA ASP A 980 -24.56 32.60 1.99
C ASP A 980 -25.00 33.71 2.95
N SER A 981 -24.53 33.71 4.21
CA SER A 981 -24.86 34.77 5.16
C SER A 981 -23.71 35.00 6.15
N PRO A 982 -23.30 36.26 6.38
CA PRO A 982 -22.33 36.57 7.43
C PRO A 982 -22.92 36.42 8.84
N LEU A 983 -24.25 36.33 8.97
CA LEU A 983 -24.94 36.14 10.25
C LEU A 983 -25.62 34.78 10.28
N LEU A 984 -25.33 34.00 11.32
CA LEU A 984 -25.97 32.71 11.59
C LEU A 984 -27.42 32.92 12.04
N ASN A 985 -28.32 32.03 11.61
CA ASN A 985 -29.68 31.93 12.17
C ASN A 985 -29.70 30.95 13.36
N ASP A 986 -30.79 30.92 14.14
CA ASP A 986 -30.91 30.07 15.35
C ASP A 986 -30.51 28.59 15.11
N THR A 987 -30.90 28.01 13.97
CA THR A 987 -30.53 26.62 13.63
C THR A 987 -29.05 26.48 13.32
N SER A 988 -28.47 27.44 12.61
CA SER A 988 -27.04 27.45 12.29
C SER A 988 -26.19 27.69 13.55
N GLU A 989 -26.65 28.55 14.48
CA GLU A 989 -26.00 28.76 15.78
C GLU A 989 -25.98 27.49 16.63
N GLU A 990 -27.11 26.76 16.71
CA GLU A 990 -27.21 25.47 17.39
C GLU A 990 -26.21 24.45 16.81
N LEU A 991 -26.22 24.25 15.49
CA LEU A 991 -25.34 23.30 14.81
C LEU A 991 -23.85 23.64 15.00
N VAL A 992 -23.51 24.93 14.90
CA VAL A 992 -22.14 25.40 15.08
C VAL A 992 -21.70 25.20 16.53
N ALA A 993 -22.56 25.46 17.52
CA ALA A 993 -22.25 25.21 18.93
C ALA A 993 -21.98 23.71 19.20
N ASP A 994 -22.79 22.81 18.66
CA ASP A 994 -22.58 21.36 18.80
C ASP A 994 -21.23 20.93 18.17
N LEU A 995 -20.91 21.44 16.97
CA LEU A 995 -19.67 21.12 16.26
C LEU A 995 -18.41 21.74 16.89
N GLN A 996 -18.55 22.70 17.81
CA GLN A 996 -17.41 23.20 18.59
C GLN A 996 -16.90 22.20 19.63
N GLU A 997 -17.68 21.17 19.96
CA GLU A 997 -17.29 20.06 20.85
C GLU A 997 -16.88 18.79 20.08
N HIS A 998 -16.83 18.85 18.74
CA HIS A 998 -16.49 17.72 17.89
C HIS A 998 -15.06 17.19 18.16
N PRO A 999 -14.79 15.87 18.09
CA PRO A 999 -13.45 15.29 18.36
C PRO A 999 -12.32 15.84 17.47
N SER A 1000 -12.60 16.11 16.19
CA SER A 1000 -11.64 16.72 15.25
C SER A 1000 -11.44 18.22 15.52
N ALA A 1001 -10.18 18.62 15.73
CA ALA A 1001 -9.80 20.01 15.89
C ALA A 1001 -10.06 20.87 14.64
N ARG A 1002 -10.02 20.27 13.44
CA ARG A 1002 -10.34 20.96 12.18
C ARG A 1002 -11.81 21.39 12.14
N ILE A 1003 -12.72 20.53 12.59
CA ILE A 1003 -14.14 20.84 12.69
C ILE A 1003 -14.38 21.95 13.71
N ARG A 1004 -13.80 21.82 14.92
CA ARG A 1004 -13.89 22.86 15.96
C ARG A 1004 -13.38 24.20 15.47
N TRP A 1005 -12.27 24.21 14.74
CA TRP A 1005 -11.68 25.45 14.20
C TRP A 1005 -12.61 26.11 13.18
N GLN A 1006 -13.16 25.36 12.22
CA GLN A 1006 -14.09 25.91 11.24
C GLN A 1006 -15.40 26.40 11.87
N ALA A 1007 -15.93 25.67 12.85
CA ALA A 1007 -17.11 26.09 13.61
C ALA A 1007 -16.85 27.41 14.36
N ARG A 1008 -15.66 27.60 14.95
CA ARG A 1008 -15.28 28.86 15.62
C ARG A 1008 -15.17 30.04 14.66
N LEU A 1009 -14.66 29.84 13.44
CA LEU A 1009 -14.58 30.92 12.44
C LEU A 1009 -15.95 31.53 12.15
N LEU A 1010 -16.99 30.68 12.02
CA LEU A 1010 -18.37 31.12 11.78
C LEU A 1010 -18.98 31.94 12.91
N THR A 1011 -18.45 31.83 14.14
CA THR A 1011 -18.91 32.61 15.30
C THR A 1011 -18.13 33.91 15.52
N GLN A 1012 -16.99 34.08 14.84
CA GLN A 1012 -16.10 35.23 14.98
C GLN A 1012 -16.21 36.22 13.81
N SER A 1013 -16.73 35.79 12.66
CA SER A 1013 -17.23 36.63 11.57
C SER A 1013 -18.54 37.29 11.93
#